data_AF-A0A508BPQ7-F1
#
_entry.id   AF-A0A508BPQ7-F1
#
_cell.length_a   1.000
_cell.length_b   1.000
_cell.length_c   1.000
_cell.angle_alpha   90.00
_cell.angle_beta   90.00
_cell.angle_gamma   90.00
#
_symmetry.space_group_name_H-M   'P 1'
#
loop_
_entity.id
_entity.type
_entity.pdbx_description
1 polymer ?
#
loop_
_entity_poly.entity_id
_entity_poly.type
_entity_poly.pdbx_seq_one_letter_code
_entity_poly.pdbx_strand_id
1 'polypeptide(L)'
;MSGRISTFIAIKLRKVSKKFAEFITKHPNISMLIASIIASAAILIFPNITPKYCDKIAIRTMLTNTVGLFALLTFATNQLSNISRKTKDDTYLGINIKYFLALQSPHNHIISGNIFRSEIILLFIFPVLAFEFPTLTQYVTRLWWGVFSTVASLLAWNLINSLRVFDVTELHRESVVSQIELYQCRMWSDLVAEIIELRRGDPGYTTRKHKEYLKEYAEIDSSDRCRYKLLTLGNLRPVSDIISNAPSKKTLKSTCRFIYGRQKALIEKLLDPSSSIMQPMLFELIHDTDLKYKMIAAKAGADSAALSKESGVELTEFSLGAEPPQTEGAELIPAFVHHKISEGICNGRIKPTANEVSSLITSINSITHQETKEYAARQLIDAITADLKLFGDISGTIPCLIPGASPVDDNDKLWRNLMLSVSQQKVIEKTDLPVEAKKALLQNTSKEFQVAYLFLILFQIPTFSISENEELLKCLYSVISEDSSGSTDECFEGLDPETQEIFGTQKINFEQTKEVVSSFSTTSDTFDKVRSEESLVWLFEVLTRPVTYDWHEEFESRGFGSLFEFSTVILWKEVVSKDQWVDSDFAEKSLVGDFFNDSQIKPNRQKMGDAKMEVNKAASTLERLGRTEDAKRLRRSIDLK
;
A
#
# COMPACT_ATOMS: atom_id res chain seq x y z
N MET A 1 5.96 72.59 9.96
CA MET A 1 5.45 71.95 8.73
C MET A 1 6.51 71.19 7.92
N SER A 2 7.80 71.60 7.91
CA SER A 2 8.87 70.94 7.13
C SER A 2 9.16 69.47 7.52
N GLY A 3 9.09 69.12 8.82
CA GLY A 3 9.39 67.76 9.31
C GLY A 3 8.44 66.66 8.79
N ARG A 4 7.12 66.93 8.70
CA ARG A 4 6.12 65.93 8.25
C ARG A 4 6.19 65.62 6.75
N ILE A 5 6.65 66.58 5.94
CA ILE A 5 6.83 66.38 4.49
C ILE A 5 8.03 65.45 4.23
N SER A 6 9.11 65.59 5.01
CA SER A 6 10.29 64.71 4.88
C SER A 6 9.97 63.24 5.19
N THR A 7 9.14 62.97 6.20
CA THR A 7 8.79 61.60 6.61
C THR A 7 7.85 60.93 5.61
N PHE A 8 6.88 61.67 5.05
CA PHE A 8 5.99 61.16 4.00
C PHE A 8 6.74 60.87 2.70
N ILE A 9 7.70 61.72 2.32
CA ILE A 9 8.57 61.50 1.16
C ILE A 9 9.46 60.28 1.40
N ALA A 10 10.07 60.13 2.58
CA ALA A 10 10.89 58.96 2.92
C ALA A 10 10.10 57.65 2.90
N ILE A 11 8.85 57.63 3.40
CA ILE A 11 7.97 56.45 3.36
C ILE A 11 7.55 56.11 1.92
N LYS A 12 7.24 57.11 1.10
CA LYS A 12 6.94 56.90 -0.33
C LYS A 12 8.17 56.39 -1.09
N LEU A 13 9.35 56.96 -0.85
CA LEU A 13 10.62 56.49 -1.42
C LEU A 13 10.93 55.05 -1.00
N ARG A 14 10.69 54.67 0.26
CA ARG A 14 10.89 53.30 0.73
C ARG A 14 9.93 52.31 0.06
N LYS A 15 8.66 52.68 -0.15
CA LYS A 15 7.69 51.87 -0.89
C LYS A 15 8.04 51.74 -2.37
N VAL A 16 8.49 52.82 -3.01
CA VAL A 16 8.94 52.80 -4.42
C VAL A 16 10.21 51.98 -4.57
N SER A 17 11.19 52.17 -3.69
CA SER A 17 12.42 51.37 -3.64
C SER A 17 12.13 49.87 -3.46
N LYS A 18 11.17 49.51 -2.58
CA LYS A 18 10.76 48.11 -2.40
C LYS A 18 10.10 47.53 -3.66
N LYS A 19 9.17 48.25 -4.28
CA LYS A 19 8.55 47.83 -5.55
C LYS A 19 9.56 47.74 -6.70
N PHE A 20 10.55 48.63 -6.73
CA PHE A 20 11.61 48.62 -7.72
C PHE A 20 12.56 47.43 -7.51
N ALA A 21 12.92 47.13 -6.26
CA ALA A 21 13.67 45.93 -5.93
C ALA A 21 12.90 44.65 -6.31
N GLU A 22 11.59 44.59 -6.04
CA GLU A 22 10.71 43.48 -6.47
C GLU A 22 10.60 43.37 -8.00
N PHE A 23 10.66 44.48 -8.73
CA PHE A 23 10.66 44.49 -10.18
C PHE A 23 12.00 43.98 -10.74
N ILE A 24 13.13 44.39 -10.17
CA ILE A 24 14.47 43.91 -10.55
C ILE A 24 14.59 42.41 -10.34
N THR A 25 14.08 41.88 -9.23
CA THR A 25 14.15 40.44 -8.94
C THR A 25 13.26 39.61 -9.86
N LYS A 26 12.10 40.13 -10.27
CA LYS A 26 11.19 39.43 -11.20
C LYS A 26 11.59 39.56 -12.67
N HIS A 27 12.15 40.69 -13.07
CA HIS A 27 12.49 41.00 -14.46
C HIS A 27 13.93 41.54 -14.58
N PRO A 28 14.94 40.70 -14.27
CA PRO A 28 16.35 41.12 -14.22
C PRO A 28 16.86 41.70 -15.55
N ASN A 29 16.55 41.04 -16.66
CA ASN A 29 17.00 41.45 -17.99
C ASN A 29 16.37 42.79 -18.44
N ILE A 30 15.07 42.99 -18.21
CA ILE A 30 14.38 44.23 -18.57
C ILE A 30 14.90 45.40 -17.74
N SER A 31 15.14 45.17 -16.45
CA SER A 31 15.70 46.18 -15.54
C SER A 31 17.08 46.63 -15.98
N MET A 32 17.91 45.69 -16.45
CA MET A 32 19.23 45.96 -17.01
C MET A 32 19.15 46.86 -18.25
N LEU A 33 18.27 46.53 -19.19
CA LEU A 33 18.05 47.33 -20.40
C LEU A 33 17.64 48.76 -20.07
N ILE A 34 16.71 48.94 -19.12
CA ILE A 34 16.26 50.26 -18.67
C ILE A 34 17.41 51.04 -18.04
N ALA A 35 18.22 50.41 -17.18
CA ALA A 35 19.37 51.06 -16.56
C ALA A 35 20.40 51.52 -17.60
N SER A 36 20.66 50.70 -18.61
CA SER A 36 21.59 50.99 -19.70
C SER A 36 21.14 52.17 -20.56
N ILE A 37 19.85 52.21 -20.91
CA ILE A 37 19.24 53.31 -21.66
C ILE A 37 19.33 54.61 -20.85
N ILE A 38 19.00 54.57 -19.55
CA ILE A 38 19.03 55.75 -18.68
C ILE A 38 20.48 56.26 -18.52
N ALA A 39 21.44 55.38 -18.27
CA ALA A 39 22.84 55.76 -18.12
C ALA A 39 23.40 56.39 -19.41
N SER A 40 23.10 55.77 -20.55
CA SER A 40 23.53 56.28 -21.86
C SER A 40 22.87 57.62 -22.19
N ALA A 41 21.57 57.78 -21.92
CA ALA A 41 20.84 59.03 -22.11
C ALA A 41 21.36 60.15 -21.19
N ALA A 42 21.63 59.84 -19.92
CA ALA A 42 22.18 60.81 -18.97
C ALA A 42 23.57 61.31 -19.40
N ILE A 43 24.43 60.42 -19.88
CA ILE A 43 25.77 60.78 -20.39
C ILE A 43 25.69 61.60 -21.68
N LEU A 44 24.69 61.36 -22.53
CA LEU A 44 24.44 62.18 -23.72
C LEU A 44 23.94 63.59 -23.38
N ILE A 45 23.05 63.72 -22.39
CA ILE A 45 22.47 65.00 -21.94
C ILE A 45 23.52 65.82 -21.16
N PHE A 46 24.38 65.16 -20.38
CA PHE A 46 25.40 65.81 -19.55
C PHE A 46 26.82 65.42 -20.01
N PRO A 47 27.31 66.02 -21.11
CA PRO A 47 28.55 65.62 -21.77
C PRO A 47 29.83 65.87 -20.95
N ASN A 48 29.74 66.62 -19.86
CA ASN A 48 30.86 66.88 -18.94
C ASN A 48 31.15 65.70 -17.99
N ILE A 49 30.29 64.67 -17.95
CA ILE A 49 30.47 63.48 -17.11
C ILE A 49 31.57 62.56 -17.68
N THR A 50 31.79 62.58 -18.99
CA THR A 50 32.80 61.76 -19.65
C THR A 50 34.09 62.54 -19.92
N PRO A 51 35.27 61.89 -19.85
CA PRO A 51 36.53 62.57 -20.16
C PRO A 51 36.57 62.99 -21.63
N LYS A 52 37.12 64.18 -21.89
CA LYS A 52 37.33 64.69 -23.25
C LYS A 52 38.65 64.15 -23.79
N TYR A 53 38.57 63.27 -24.78
CA TYR A 53 39.73 62.69 -25.45
C TYR A 53 39.87 63.24 -26.87
N CYS A 54 41.10 63.26 -27.39
CA CYS A 54 41.32 63.31 -28.83
C CYS A 54 40.95 61.96 -29.47
N ASP A 55 40.43 61.93 -30.69
CA ASP A 55 39.81 60.74 -31.31
C ASP A 55 40.68 59.47 -31.23
N LYS A 56 41.97 59.57 -31.53
CA LYS A 56 42.92 58.44 -31.46
C LYS A 56 43.14 57.92 -30.04
N ILE A 57 43.12 58.81 -29.05
CA ILE A 57 43.26 58.46 -27.63
C ILE A 57 41.95 57.83 -27.13
N ALA A 58 40.80 58.34 -27.57
CA ALA A 58 39.48 57.82 -27.22
C ALA A 58 39.35 56.34 -27.63
N ILE A 59 39.66 56.01 -28.89
CA ILE A 59 39.56 54.64 -29.41
C ILE A 59 40.48 53.69 -28.65
N ARG A 60 41.73 54.09 -28.40
CA ARG A 60 42.70 53.28 -27.63
C ARG A 60 42.23 53.04 -26.20
N THR A 61 41.67 54.06 -25.54
CA THR A 61 41.12 53.95 -24.19
C THR A 61 39.92 53.02 -24.15
N MET A 62 38.99 53.13 -25.12
CA MET A 62 37.83 52.23 -25.20
C MET A 62 38.27 50.77 -25.35
N LEU A 63 39.18 50.48 -26.28
CA LEU A 63 39.71 49.12 -26.48
C LEU A 63 40.42 48.57 -25.24
N THR A 64 41.29 49.37 -24.61
CA THR A 64 42.05 48.93 -23.42
C THR A 64 41.13 48.61 -22.25
N ASN A 65 40.11 49.44 -22.02
CA ASN A 65 39.13 49.26 -20.96
C ASN A 65 38.20 48.07 -21.24
N THR A 66 37.75 47.87 -22.49
CA THR A 66 36.96 46.70 -22.87
C THR A 66 37.75 45.40 -22.62
N VAL A 67 39.04 45.35 -22.96
CA VAL A 67 39.90 44.18 -22.71
C VAL A 67 40.07 43.94 -21.21
N GLY A 68 40.31 44.98 -20.41
CA GLY A 68 40.41 44.86 -18.95
C GLY A 68 39.12 44.32 -18.32
N LEU A 69 37.97 44.77 -18.81
CA LEU A 69 36.66 44.29 -18.37
C LEU A 69 36.41 42.83 -18.77
N PHE A 70 36.85 42.43 -19.96
CA PHE A 70 36.78 41.03 -20.41
C PHE A 70 37.65 40.10 -19.55
N ALA A 71 38.83 40.55 -19.11
CA ALA A 71 39.66 39.79 -18.18
C ALA A 71 38.96 39.59 -16.82
N LEU A 72 38.31 40.63 -16.28
CA LEU A 72 37.49 40.54 -15.06
C LEU A 72 36.30 39.59 -15.23
N LEU A 73 35.61 39.66 -16.37
CA LEU A 73 34.51 38.76 -16.71
C LEU A 73 35.00 37.31 -16.80
N THR A 74 36.14 37.07 -17.44
CA THR A 74 36.74 35.75 -17.60
C THR A 74 37.15 35.18 -16.23
N PHE A 75 37.76 35.99 -15.36
CA PHE A 75 38.08 35.59 -13.99
C PHE A 75 36.82 35.23 -13.17
N ALA A 76 35.79 36.09 -13.21
CA ALA A 76 34.52 35.84 -12.52
C ALA A 76 33.82 34.58 -13.04
N THR A 77 33.84 34.37 -14.36
CA THR A 77 33.23 33.18 -15.01
C THR A 77 34.02 31.91 -14.71
N ASN A 78 35.35 31.98 -14.64
CA ASN A 78 36.19 30.83 -14.32
C ASN A 78 36.04 30.40 -12.84
N GLN A 79 35.87 31.36 -11.92
CA GLN A 79 35.50 31.08 -10.53
C GLN A 79 34.10 30.42 -10.46
N LEU A 80 33.10 30.97 -11.15
CA LEU A 80 31.76 30.37 -11.28
C LEU A 80 31.76 28.99 -11.96
N SER A 81 32.69 28.74 -12.89
CA SER A 81 32.85 27.45 -13.56
C SER A 81 33.56 26.42 -12.68
N ASN A 82 34.50 26.84 -11.83
CA ASN A 82 35.11 25.95 -10.83
C ASN A 82 34.12 25.61 -9.71
N ILE A 83 33.20 26.54 -9.41
CA ILE A 83 31.99 26.31 -8.61
C ILE A 83 31.07 25.25 -9.25
N SER A 84 31.04 25.05 -10.57
CA SER A 84 30.17 24.01 -11.19
C SER A 84 30.74 22.59 -11.13
N ARG A 85 31.99 22.39 -10.69
CA ARG A 85 32.58 21.05 -10.52
C ARG A 85 31.95 20.39 -9.29
N LYS A 86 31.01 19.47 -9.55
CA LYS A 86 30.32 18.64 -8.55
C LYS A 86 31.30 17.91 -7.64
N THR A 87 31.62 18.49 -6.48
CA THR A 87 32.14 17.73 -5.34
C THR A 87 30.94 17.26 -4.52
N LYS A 88 30.88 15.95 -4.23
CA LYS A 88 29.78 15.33 -3.48
C LYS A 88 29.77 15.73 -2.00
N ASP A 89 30.85 16.33 -1.50
CA ASP A 89 31.10 16.47 -0.05
C ASP A 89 30.32 17.60 0.65
N ASP A 90 29.37 18.27 -0.01
CA ASP A 90 28.62 19.39 0.58
C ASP A 90 27.20 19.58 0.02
N THR A 91 26.48 18.47 -0.14
CA THR A 91 25.07 18.47 -0.55
C THR A 91 24.12 18.33 0.65
N TYR A 92 22.96 18.96 0.55
CA TYR A 92 21.82 18.80 1.46
C TYR A 92 20.55 18.65 0.64
N LEU A 93 19.78 17.59 0.88
CA LEU A 93 18.60 17.21 0.07
C LEU A 93 18.94 17.11 -1.44
N GLY A 94 20.16 16.67 -1.78
CA GLY A 94 20.66 16.60 -3.16
C GLY A 94 21.06 17.94 -3.80
N ILE A 95 20.93 19.06 -3.05
CA ILE A 95 21.30 20.40 -3.50
C ILE A 95 22.65 20.78 -2.88
N ASN A 96 23.56 21.32 -3.70
CA ASN A 96 24.84 21.80 -3.18
C ASN A 96 24.66 23.11 -2.38
N ILE A 97 25.02 23.08 -1.09
CA ILE A 97 24.81 24.19 -0.15
C ILE A 97 25.60 25.42 -0.59
N LYS A 98 26.85 25.23 -1.02
CA LYS A 98 27.76 26.32 -1.43
C LYS A 98 27.26 27.08 -2.66
N TYR A 99 26.50 26.41 -3.53
CA TYR A 99 26.08 26.98 -4.81
C TYR A 99 24.62 27.40 -4.85
N PHE A 100 23.80 26.94 -3.90
CA PHE A 100 22.38 27.24 -3.87
C PHE A 100 22.08 28.74 -3.90
N LEU A 101 22.71 29.52 -3.01
CA LEU A 101 22.52 30.97 -2.94
C LEU A 101 23.05 31.70 -4.17
N ALA A 102 24.15 31.20 -4.76
CA ALA A 102 24.72 31.77 -5.97
C ALA A 102 23.76 31.55 -7.16
N LEU A 103 23.22 30.35 -7.32
CA LEU A 103 22.31 30.00 -8.42
C LEU A 103 20.96 30.71 -8.32
N GLN A 104 20.47 30.97 -7.10
CA GLN A 104 19.21 31.72 -6.88
C GLN A 104 19.41 33.25 -6.94
N SER A 105 20.65 33.73 -7.09
CA SER A 105 20.95 35.16 -7.10
C SER A 105 20.47 35.82 -8.40
N PRO A 106 19.65 36.89 -8.35
CA PRO A 106 19.25 37.66 -9.51
C PRO A 106 20.43 38.17 -10.35
N HIS A 107 21.60 38.36 -9.72
CA HIS A 107 22.80 38.90 -10.35
C HIS A 107 23.44 37.93 -11.34
N ASN A 108 23.44 36.63 -11.00
CA ASN A 108 23.89 35.60 -11.92
C ASN A 108 22.92 35.42 -13.10
N HIS A 109 21.61 35.63 -12.88
CA HIS A 109 20.62 35.66 -13.96
C HIS A 109 20.79 36.86 -14.91
N ILE A 110 21.17 38.04 -14.40
CA ILE A 110 21.44 39.23 -15.23
C ILE A 110 22.67 38.99 -16.14
N ILE A 111 23.77 38.49 -15.58
CA ILE A 111 25.03 38.29 -16.32
C ILE A 111 24.91 37.15 -17.35
N SER A 112 24.08 36.14 -17.09
CA SER A 112 23.83 35.06 -18.05
C SER A 112 22.81 35.43 -19.14
N GLY A 113 22.13 36.58 -19.01
CA GLY A 113 21.08 37.03 -19.92
C GLY A 113 21.58 37.52 -21.28
N ASN A 114 20.70 37.43 -22.30
CA ASN A 114 21.02 37.84 -23.67
C ASN A 114 21.33 39.33 -23.81
N ILE A 115 20.71 40.17 -22.97
CA ILE A 115 20.91 41.63 -23.02
C ILE A 115 22.33 41.97 -22.54
N PHE A 116 22.80 41.34 -21.46
CA PHE A 116 24.17 41.50 -20.97
C PHE A 116 25.21 41.07 -22.00
N ARG A 117 24.97 39.92 -22.67
CA ARG A 117 25.81 39.47 -23.79
C ARG A 117 25.83 40.48 -24.95
N SER A 118 24.67 41.05 -25.28
CA SER A 118 24.55 42.05 -26.34
C SER A 118 25.32 43.34 -26.00
N GLU A 119 25.27 43.79 -24.74
CA GLU A 119 26.04 44.95 -24.28
C GLU A 119 27.55 44.70 -24.31
N ILE A 120 28.00 43.50 -23.92
CA ILE A 120 29.42 43.13 -24.07
C ILE A 120 29.83 43.21 -25.54
N ILE A 121 29.02 42.69 -26.46
CA ILE A 121 29.30 42.77 -27.90
C ILE A 121 29.38 44.24 -28.37
N LEU A 122 28.47 45.10 -27.90
CA LEU A 122 28.49 46.54 -28.21
C LEU A 122 29.76 47.24 -27.73
N LEU A 123 30.34 46.84 -26.60
CA LEU A 123 31.63 47.37 -26.12
C LEU A 123 32.81 47.10 -27.06
N PHE A 124 32.71 46.08 -27.91
CA PHE A 124 33.71 45.78 -28.96
C PHE A 124 33.37 46.43 -30.30
N ILE A 125 32.08 46.58 -30.63
CA ILE A 125 31.64 47.18 -31.90
C ILE A 125 31.84 48.70 -31.90
N PHE A 126 31.54 49.40 -30.80
CA PHE A 126 31.64 50.86 -30.76
C PHE A 126 33.05 51.42 -31.05
N PRO A 127 34.16 50.85 -30.52
CA PRO A 127 35.50 51.30 -30.91
C PRO A 127 35.78 51.15 -32.41
N VAL A 128 35.25 50.09 -33.05
CA VAL A 128 35.37 49.87 -34.50
C VAL A 128 34.55 50.92 -35.26
N LEU A 129 33.32 51.19 -34.84
CA LEU A 129 32.48 52.23 -35.45
C LEU A 129 33.10 53.64 -35.32
N ALA A 130 33.71 53.95 -34.17
CA ALA A 130 34.42 55.22 -33.97
C ALA A 130 35.67 55.34 -34.85
N PHE A 131 36.33 54.21 -35.15
CA PHE A 131 37.47 54.17 -36.06
C PHE A 131 37.06 54.38 -37.52
N GLU A 132 36.03 53.66 -37.98
CA GLU A 132 35.52 53.75 -39.36
C GLU A 132 34.83 55.10 -39.66
N PHE A 133 34.20 55.70 -38.65
CA PHE A 133 33.46 56.97 -38.80
C PHE A 133 33.96 58.04 -37.81
N PRO A 134 35.10 58.69 -38.08
CA PRO A 134 35.70 59.68 -37.18
C PRO A 134 34.77 60.84 -36.80
N THR A 135 33.86 61.23 -37.69
CA THR A 135 32.85 62.29 -37.48
C THR A 135 31.85 61.95 -36.38
N LEU A 136 31.66 60.67 -36.05
CA LEU A 136 30.75 60.20 -35.01
C LEU A 136 31.46 59.86 -33.70
N THR A 137 32.79 59.97 -33.64
CA THR A 137 33.61 59.55 -32.48
C THR A 137 33.10 60.12 -31.17
N GLN A 138 32.70 61.39 -31.13
CA GLN A 138 32.23 62.03 -29.91
C GLN A 138 30.92 61.42 -29.38
N TYR A 139 30.00 61.02 -30.27
CA TYR A 139 28.73 60.40 -29.88
C TYR A 139 28.93 58.92 -29.53
N VAL A 140 29.71 58.20 -30.34
CA VAL A 140 30.03 56.78 -30.12
C VAL A 140 30.79 56.60 -28.80
N THR A 141 31.75 57.47 -28.49
CA THR A 141 32.50 57.43 -27.22
C THR A 141 31.58 57.63 -26.02
N ARG A 142 30.59 58.53 -26.12
CA ARG A 142 29.62 58.78 -25.04
C ARG A 142 28.68 57.60 -24.82
N LEU A 143 28.17 57.01 -25.89
CA LEU A 143 27.36 55.78 -25.83
C LEU A 143 28.15 54.60 -25.27
N TRP A 144 29.41 54.45 -25.69
CA TRP A 144 30.30 53.43 -25.17
C TRP A 144 30.54 53.60 -23.67
N TRP A 145 30.77 54.81 -23.16
CA TRP A 145 30.90 55.06 -21.72
C TRP A 145 29.63 54.71 -20.93
N GLY A 146 28.45 54.91 -21.52
CA GLY A 146 27.18 54.50 -20.93
C GLY A 146 27.05 52.98 -20.79
N VAL A 147 27.31 52.24 -21.86
CA VAL A 147 27.31 50.78 -21.83
C VAL A 147 28.42 50.25 -20.91
N PHE A 148 29.63 50.82 -20.98
CA PHE A 148 30.77 50.41 -20.17
C PHE A 148 30.48 50.59 -18.68
N SER A 149 29.91 51.73 -18.28
CA SER A 149 29.57 52.01 -16.88
C SER A 149 28.51 51.05 -16.36
N THR A 150 27.49 50.73 -17.17
CA THR A 150 26.44 49.77 -16.80
C THR A 150 27.03 48.37 -16.61
N VAL A 151 27.78 47.87 -17.60
CA VAL A 151 28.38 46.53 -17.55
C VAL A 151 29.39 46.41 -16.41
N ALA A 152 30.26 47.41 -16.23
CA ALA A 152 31.25 47.43 -15.14
C ALA A 152 30.59 47.45 -13.75
N SER A 153 29.53 48.26 -13.58
CA SER A 153 28.79 48.33 -12.32
C SER A 153 28.09 47.01 -12.00
N LEU A 154 27.51 46.34 -13.00
CA LEU A 154 26.87 45.04 -12.83
C LEU A 154 27.89 43.95 -12.47
N LEU A 155 29.08 43.97 -13.08
CA LEU A 155 30.15 43.04 -12.75
C LEU A 155 30.70 43.25 -11.34
N ALA A 156 30.92 44.51 -10.94
CA ALA A 156 31.33 44.84 -9.58
C ALA A 156 30.25 44.42 -8.57
N TRP A 157 28.98 44.69 -8.87
CA TRP A 157 27.85 44.27 -8.04
C TRP A 157 27.77 42.74 -7.92
N ASN A 158 27.99 42.00 -9.01
CA ASN A 158 28.02 40.54 -8.95
C ASN A 158 29.19 39.99 -8.14
N LEU A 159 30.37 40.60 -8.25
CA LEU A 159 31.54 40.21 -7.46
C LEU A 159 31.28 40.41 -5.96
N ILE A 160 30.74 41.57 -5.57
CA ILE A 160 30.38 41.86 -4.17
C ILE A 160 29.35 40.85 -3.65
N ASN A 161 28.34 40.52 -4.46
CA ASN A 161 27.35 39.51 -4.05
C ASN A 161 27.93 38.10 -4.00
N SER A 162 28.83 37.74 -4.89
CA SER A 162 29.48 36.43 -4.86
C SER A 162 30.32 36.28 -3.60
N LEU A 163 31.04 37.33 -3.18
CA LEU A 163 31.76 37.37 -1.91
C LEU A 163 30.82 37.28 -0.70
N ARG A 164 29.70 38.01 -0.73
CA ARG A 164 28.69 37.95 0.34
C ARG A 164 28.01 36.58 0.41
N VAL A 165 27.73 35.95 -0.72
CA VAL A 165 27.17 34.60 -0.79
C VAL A 165 28.17 33.61 -0.19
N PHE A 166 29.45 33.71 -0.56
CA PHE A 166 30.51 32.88 -0.02
C PHE A 166 30.60 32.99 1.52
N ASP A 167 30.61 34.22 2.03
CA ASP A 167 30.58 34.54 3.47
C ASP A 167 29.39 33.90 4.19
N VAL A 168 28.18 34.00 3.62
CA VAL A 168 26.97 33.39 4.19
C VAL A 168 27.01 31.86 4.11
N THR A 169 27.50 31.28 3.03
CA THR A 169 27.58 29.81 2.88
C THR A 169 28.61 29.18 3.82
N GLU A 170 29.69 29.89 4.13
CA GLU A 170 30.79 29.37 4.95
C GLU A 170 30.60 29.66 6.44
N LEU A 171 30.07 30.83 6.82
CA LEU A 171 29.86 31.22 8.22
C LEU A 171 28.45 30.91 8.76
N HIS A 172 27.44 30.78 7.91
CA HIS A 172 26.03 30.64 8.32
C HIS A 172 25.31 29.50 7.59
N ARG A 173 25.94 28.32 7.55
CA ARG A 173 25.45 27.12 6.85
C ARG A 173 23.99 26.76 7.17
N GLU A 174 23.57 26.90 8.43
CA GLU A 174 22.19 26.63 8.89
C GLU A 174 21.14 27.53 8.22
N SER A 175 21.50 28.78 7.93
CA SER A 175 20.62 29.71 7.21
C SER A 175 20.39 29.25 5.78
N VAL A 176 21.43 28.72 5.13
CA VAL A 176 21.35 28.21 3.76
C VAL A 176 20.51 26.93 3.71
N VAL A 177 20.71 26.02 4.66
CA VAL A 177 19.90 24.80 4.83
C VAL A 177 18.42 25.17 4.96
N SER A 178 18.08 26.13 5.84
CA SER A 178 16.69 26.59 6.01
C SER A 178 16.08 27.17 4.72
N GLN A 179 16.87 27.87 3.91
CA GLN A 179 16.42 28.39 2.62
C GLN A 179 16.24 27.28 1.57
N ILE A 180 17.07 26.24 1.58
CA ILE A 180 16.90 25.05 0.75
C ILE A 180 15.60 24.34 1.11
N GLU A 181 15.29 24.16 2.40
CA GLU A 181 14.04 23.55 2.84
C GLU A 181 12.80 24.34 2.37
N LEU A 182 12.83 25.67 2.57
CA LEU A 182 11.77 26.57 2.09
C LEU A 182 11.59 26.49 0.57
N TYR A 183 12.69 26.40 -0.16
CA TYR A 183 12.68 26.24 -1.61
C TYR A 183 12.04 24.91 -2.03
N GLN A 184 12.45 23.80 -1.42
CA GLN A 184 11.88 22.47 -1.71
C GLN A 184 10.38 22.41 -1.40
N CYS A 185 9.97 22.95 -0.24
CA CYS A 185 8.56 23.01 0.16
C CYS A 185 7.73 23.87 -0.81
N ARG A 186 8.28 25.00 -1.28
CA ARG A 186 7.63 25.85 -2.29
C ARG A 186 7.50 25.12 -3.63
N MET A 187 8.59 24.53 -4.12
CA MET A 187 8.58 23.77 -5.39
C MET A 187 7.54 22.65 -5.36
N TRP A 188 7.45 21.92 -4.25
CA TRP A 188 6.42 20.90 -4.06
C TRP A 188 5.00 21.48 -4.07
N SER A 189 4.78 22.58 -3.35
CA SER A 189 3.47 23.24 -3.28
C SER A 189 3.03 23.77 -4.65
N ASP A 190 3.94 24.41 -5.38
CA ASP A 190 3.71 24.93 -6.73
C ASP A 190 3.39 23.79 -7.71
N LEU A 191 4.08 22.65 -7.60
CA LEU A 191 3.81 21.46 -8.40
C LEU A 191 2.42 20.88 -8.12
N VAL A 192 2.03 20.74 -6.84
CA VAL A 192 0.71 20.22 -6.47
C VAL A 192 -0.39 21.14 -7.00
N ALA A 193 -0.21 22.46 -6.87
CA ALA A 193 -1.13 23.45 -7.41
C ALA A 193 -1.19 23.39 -8.95
N GLU A 194 -0.05 23.29 -9.65
CA GLU A 194 -0.01 23.11 -11.11
C GLU A 194 -0.81 21.89 -11.54
N ILE A 195 -0.61 20.75 -10.87
CA ILE A 195 -1.28 19.50 -11.23
C ILE A 195 -2.79 19.62 -11.03
N ILE A 196 -3.24 20.07 -9.86
CA ILE A 196 -4.67 20.09 -9.51
C ILE A 196 -5.41 21.21 -10.26
N GLU A 197 -4.87 22.43 -10.25
CA GLU A 197 -5.56 23.62 -10.76
C GLU A 197 -5.38 23.81 -12.27
N LEU A 198 -4.15 23.68 -12.78
CA LEU A 198 -3.83 23.94 -14.19
C LEU A 198 -4.04 22.69 -15.06
N ARG A 199 -3.56 21.53 -14.61
CA ARG A 199 -3.66 20.26 -15.35
C ARG A 199 -4.87 19.41 -14.99
N ARG A 200 -5.78 19.92 -14.16
CA ARG A 200 -7.06 19.26 -13.78
C ARG A 200 -6.85 17.84 -13.22
N GLY A 201 -5.74 17.63 -12.52
CA GLY A 201 -5.42 16.39 -11.85
C GLY A 201 -4.96 15.25 -12.76
N ASP A 202 -4.49 15.51 -13.99
CA ASP A 202 -4.05 14.47 -14.94
C ASP A 202 -3.26 13.32 -14.26
N PRO A 203 -3.84 12.10 -14.16
CA PRO A 203 -3.21 10.98 -13.47
C PRO A 203 -1.86 10.61 -14.06
N GLY A 204 -1.71 10.61 -15.39
CA GLY A 204 -0.47 10.20 -16.06
C GLY A 204 0.68 11.17 -15.76
N TYR A 205 0.42 12.47 -15.85
CA TYR A 205 1.40 13.48 -15.45
C TYR A 205 1.73 13.41 -13.96
N THR A 206 0.72 13.21 -13.11
CA THR A 206 0.88 13.07 -11.65
C THR A 206 1.77 11.89 -11.30
N THR A 207 1.51 10.72 -11.88
CA THR A 207 2.30 9.51 -11.68
C THR A 207 3.75 9.72 -12.08
N ARG A 208 3.99 10.31 -13.26
CA ARG A 208 5.35 10.60 -13.74
C ARG A 208 6.11 11.52 -12.79
N LYS A 209 5.48 12.59 -12.31
CA LYS A 209 6.12 13.52 -11.37
C LYS A 209 6.40 12.88 -10.01
N HIS A 210 5.49 12.10 -9.46
CA HIS A 210 5.76 11.39 -8.21
C HIS A 210 6.89 10.36 -8.36
N LYS A 211 7.02 9.70 -9.52
CA LYS A 211 8.18 8.83 -9.81
C LYS A 211 9.50 9.59 -9.81
N GLU A 212 9.54 10.82 -10.34
CA GLU A 212 10.74 11.68 -10.29
C GLU A 212 11.15 11.95 -8.83
N TYR A 213 10.21 12.34 -7.96
CA TYR A 213 10.49 12.58 -6.53
C TYR A 213 10.88 11.31 -5.76
N LEU A 214 10.29 10.16 -6.08
CA LEU A 214 10.69 8.87 -5.49
C LEU A 214 12.11 8.46 -5.91
N LYS A 215 12.49 8.78 -7.15
CA LYS A 215 13.84 8.57 -7.65
C LYS A 215 14.84 9.49 -6.95
N GLU A 216 14.52 10.77 -6.83
CA GLU A 216 15.34 11.73 -6.06
C GLU A 216 15.52 11.28 -4.62
N TYR A 217 14.46 10.85 -3.94
CA TYR A 217 14.52 10.31 -2.58
C TYR A 217 15.53 9.15 -2.46
N ALA A 218 15.55 8.25 -3.44
CA ALA A 218 16.47 7.11 -3.45
C ALA A 218 17.93 7.54 -3.69
N GLU A 219 18.15 8.60 -4.47
CA GLU A 219 19.48 9.12 -4.82
C GLU A 219 20.09 10.04 -3.74
N ILE A 220 19.27 10.62 -2.86
CA ILE A 220 19.71 11.49 -1.75
C ILE A 220 20.33 10.66 -0.60
N ASP A 221 21.28 11.29 0.10
CA ASP A 221 21.94 10.75 1.29
C ASP A 221 20.94 10.30 2.37
N SER A 222 21.24 9.17 3.00
CA SER A 222 20.31 8.54 3.96
C SER A 222 19.96 9.42 5.15
N SER A 223 20.85 10.31 5.58
CA SER A 223 20.60 11.28 6.66
C SER A 223 19.50 12.28 6.32
N ASP A 224 19.36 12.60 5.04
CA ASP A 224 18.51 13.69 4.56
C ASP A 224 17.12 13.20 4.13
N ARG A 225 16.98 11.89 3.87
CA ARG A 225 15.76 11.25 3.41
C ARG A 225 14.54 11.54 4.28
N CYS A 226 14.69 11.47 5.60
CA CYS A 226 13.57 11.76 6.52
C CYS A 226 13.04 13.19 6.33
N ARG A 227 13.96 14.16 6.19
CA ARG A 227 13.62 15.55 5.99
C ARG A 227 13.07 15.83 4.59
N TYR A 228 13.64 15.22 3.55
CA TYR A 228 13.11 15.29 2.19
C TYR A 228 11.67 14.79 2.12
N LYS A 229 11.40 13.61 2.69
CA LYS A 229 10.05 13.04 2.77
C LYS A 229 9.08 14.02 3.42
N LEU A 230 9.44 14.60 4.57
CA LEU A 230 8.56 15.52 5.30
C LEU A 230 8.24 16.79 4.52
N LEU A 231 9.19 17.31 3.73
CA LEU A 231 8.99 18.54 2.95
C LEU A 231 8.23 18.31 1.64
N THR A 232 8.35 17.11 1.05
CA THR A 232 7.85 16.79 -0.30
C THR A 232 6.82 15.66 -0.24
N LEU A 233 7.22 14.41 -0.44
CA LEU A 233 6.35 13.24 -0.61
C LEU A 233 5.33 13.11 0.53
N GLY A 234 5.69 13.33 1.80
CA GLY A 234 4.78 13.27 2.95
C GLY A 234 3.94 14.55 3.17
N ASN A 235 4.24 15.65 2.45
CA ASN A 235 3.56 16.92 2.64
C ASN A 235 2.27 17.01 1.81
N LEU A 236 1.15 16.59 2.38
CA LEU A 236 -0.19 16.71 1.79
C LEU A 236 -0.91 18.01 2.20
N ARG A 237 -0.22 18.97 2.81
CA ARG A 237 -0.79 20.28 3.17
C ARG A 237 -1.27 21.08 1.95
N PRO A 238 -0.52 21.17 0.83
CA PRO A 238 -0.97 21.93 -0.35
C PRO A 238 -2.32 21.43 -0.89
N VAL A 239 -2.53 20.11 -0.88
CA VAL A 239 -3.82 19.49 -1.24
C VAL A 239 -4.93 19.98 -0.30
N SER A 240 -4.65 20.01 1.00
CA SER A 240 -5.62 20.44 2.02
C SER A 240 -5.96 21.93 1.89
N ASP A 241 -4.97 22.78 1.57
CA ASP A 241 -5.14 24.21 1.36
C ASP A 241 -6.02 24.50 0.12
N ILE A 242 -5.77 23.80 -0.99
CA ILE A 242 -6.58 23.91 -2.22
C ILE A 242 -8.05 23.54 -1.95
N ILE A 243 -8.30 22.45 -1.21
CA ILE A 243 -9.67 22.02 -0.91
C ILE A 243 -10.38 23.01 0.03
N SER A 244 -9.65 23.64 0.96
CA SER A 244 -10.23 24.52 1.98
C SER A 244 -10.58 25.92 1.45
N ASN A 245 -9.93 26.38 0.37
CA ASN A 245 -10.08 27.75 -0.14
C ASN A 245 -11.30 27.98 -1.07
N ALA A 246 -12.02 26.94 -1.48
CA ALA A 246 -13.39 26.93 -2.04
C ALA A 246 -13.57 25.62 -2.86
N PRO A 247 -14.11 24.53 -2.28
CA PRO A 247 -14.22 23.27 -2.99
C PRO A 247 -15.27 23.36 -4.09
N SER A 248 -14.83 23.52 -5.33
CA SER A 248 -15.70 23.29 -6.49
C SER A 248 -15.72 21.80 -6.82
N LYS A 249 -16.83 21.29 -7.39
CA LYS A 249 -16.92 19.90 -7.89
C LYS A 249 -15.77 19.56 -8.85
N LYS A 250 -15.36 20.52 -9.68
CA LYS A 250 -14.22 20.42 -10.59
C LYS A 250 -12.88 20.28 -9.84
N THR A 251 -12.70 21.03 -8.75
CA THR A 251 -11.50 20.95 -7.90
C THR A 251 -11.46 19.59 -7.20
N LEU A 252 -12.56 19.14 -6.60
CA LEU A 252 -12.64 17.83 -5.94
C LEU A 252 -12.32 16.68 -6.91
N LYS A 253 -12.88 16.71 -8.13
CA LYS A 253 -12.57 15.75 -9.20
C LYS A 253 -11.07 15.75 -9.55
N SER A 254 -10.50 16.93 -9.75
CA SER A 254 -9.08 17.09 -10.07
C SER A 254 -8.19 16.56 -8.94
N THR A 255 -8.59 16.79 -7.69
CA THR A 255 -7.88 16.25 -6.53
C THR A 255 -8.00 14.72 -6.44
N CYS A 256 -9.16 14.11 -6.70
CA CYS A 256 -9.27 12.64 -6.74
C CYS A 256 -8.36 12.02 -7.81
N ARG A 257 -8.29 12.64 -9.00
CA ARG A 257 -7.37 12.20 -10.06
C ARG A 257 -5.90 12.35 -9.69
N PHE A 258 -5.54 13.43 -8.97
CA PHE A 258 -4.21 13.58 -8.37
C PHE A 258 -3.92 12.45 -7.36
N ILE A 259 -4.86 12.14 -6.46
CA ILE A 259 -4.69 11.07 -5.48
C ILE A 259 -4.51 9.73 -6.17
N TYR A 260 -5.30 9.41 -7.20
CA TYR A 260 -5.12 8.20 -7.99
C TYR A 260 -3.73 8.14 -8.64
N GLY A 261 -3.31 9.19 -9.35
CA GLY A 261 -2.00 9.22 -10.01
C GLY A 261 -0.84 9.08 -9.03
N ARG A 262 -0.99 9.64 -7.83
CA ARG A 262 -0.04 9.48 -6.72
C ARG A 262 -0.03 8.04 -6.19
N GLN A 263 -1.19 7.46 -5.88
CA GLN A 263 -1.28 6.07 -5.41
C GLN A 263 -0.68 5.09 -6.42
N LYS A 264 -0.97 5.29 -7.72
CA LYS A 264 -0.38 4.51 -8.80
C LYS A 264 1.15 4.57 -8.79
N ALA A 265 1.75 5.75 -8.62
CA ALA A 265 3.22 5.87 -8.55
C ALA A 265 3.81 5.16 -7.33
N LEU A 266 3.17 5.28 -6.16
CA LEU A 266 3.62 4.65 -4.92
C LEU A 266 3.54 3.12 -5.02
N ILE A 267 2.43 2.59 -5.52
CA ILE A 267 2.19 1.15 -5.70
C ILE A 267 3.11 0.56 -6.76
N GLU A 268 3.26 1.21 -7.92
CA GLU A 268 4.20 0.76 -8.94
C GLU A 268 5.64 0.71 -8.41
N LYS A 269 6.00 1.65 -7.51
CA LYS A 269 7.31 1.59 -6.86
C LYS A 269 7.37 0.51 -5.79
N LEU A 270 6.29 0.26 -5.04
CA LEU A 270 6.21 -0.82 -4.04
C LEU A 270 6.31 -2.21 -4.68
N LEU A 271 5.78 -2.38 -5.90
CA LEU A 271 5.84 -3.62 -6.67
C LEU A 271 7.22 -3.88 -7.31
N ASP A 272 8.11 -2.88 -7.33
CA ASP A 272 9.48 -2.98 -7.86
C ASP A 272 10.39 -3.67 -6.82
N PRO A 273 10.94 -4.87 -7.10
CA PRO A 273 11.76 -5.61 -6.14
C PRO A 273 13.01 -4.86 -5.68
N SER A 274 13.51 -3.91 -6.48
CA SER A 274 14.67 -3.08 -6.12
C SER A 274 14.37 -2.07 -4.99
N SER A 275 13.10 -1.95 -4.60
CA SER A 275 12.61 -0.96 -3.63
C SER A 275 12.41 -1.52 -2.21
N SER A 276 12.82 -2.76 -1.91
CA SER A 276 12.54 -3.41 -0.62
C SER A 276 12.92 -2.57 0.61
N ILE A 277 14.02 -1.80 0.53
CA ILE A 277 14.47 -0.89 1.59
C ILE A 277 13.48 0.27 1.83
N MET A 278 12.76 0.68 0.79
CA MET A 278 11.77 1.78 0.85
C MET A 278 10.36 1.29 1.20
N GLN A 279 10.12 -0.02 1.31
CA GLN A 279 8.79 -0.59 1.54
C GLN A 279 8.06 0.03 2.74
N PRO A 280 8.65 0.16 3.95
CA PRO A 280 7.94 0.74 5.09
C PRO A 280 7.50 2.19 4.84
N MET A 281 8.37 2.97 4.19
CA MET A 281 8.08 4.36 3.81
C MET A 281 6.96 4.43 2.77
N LEU A 282 6.94 3.52 1.80
CA LEU A 282 5.90 3.47 0.77
C LEU A 282 4.54 3.11 1.38
N PHE A 283 4.47 2.13 2.29
CA PHE A 283 3.24 1.80 3.02
C PHE A 283 2.70 3.00 3.80
N GLU A 284 3.58 3.72 4.51
CA GLU A 284 3.18 4.93 5.23
C GLU A 284 2.63 6.01 4.29
N LEU A 285 3.30 6.29 3.17
CA LEU A 285 2.83 7.28 2.19
C LEU A 285 1.51 6.86 1.53
N ILE A 286 1.29 5.57 1.27
CA ILE A 286 0.04 5.03 0.73
C ILE A 286 -1.08 5.23 1.76
N HIS A 287 -0.83 4.90 3.02
CA HIS A 287 -1.79 5.08 4.11
C HIS A 287 -2.18 6.56 4.29
N ASP A 288 -1.19 7.47 4.34
CA ASP A 288 -1.43 8.91 4.43
C ASP A 288 -2.27 9.44 3.26
N THR A 289 -2.02 8.89 2.06
CA THR A 289 -2.74 9.27 0.85
C THR A 289 -4.19 8.75 0.87
N ASP A 290 -4.43 7.55 1.39
CA ASP A 290 -5.78 7.00 1.61
C ASP A 290 -6.56 7.80 2.65
N LEU A 291 -5.93 8.16 3.76
CA LEU A 291 -6.54 9.04 4.76
C LEU A 291 -6.94 10.39 4.14
N LYS A 292 -6.09 10.95 3.27
CA LYS A 292 -6.40 12.19 2.56
C LYS A 292 -7.56 12.03 1.59
N TYR A 293 -7.60 10.93 0.84
CA TYR A 293 -8.74 10.60 -0.03
C TYR A 293 -10.05 10.55 0.76
N LYS A 294 -10.07 9.90 1.92
CA LYS A 294 -11.26 9.82 2.79
C LYS A 294 -11.74 11.20 3.23
N MET A 295 -10.83 12.09 3.62
CA MET A 295 -11.19 13.48 3.94
C MET A 295 -11.81 14.22 2.74
N ILE A 296 -11.33 13.95 1.52
CA ILE A 296 -11.87 14.54 0.29
C ILE A 296 -13.26 13.97 -0.02
N ALA A 297 -13.40 12.64 0.05
CA ALA A 297 -14.67 11.94 -0.18
C ALA A 297 -15.75 12.39 0.82
N ALA A 298 -15.41 12.52 2.11
CA ALA A 298 -16.31 13.04 3.13
C ALA A 298 -16.75 14.48 2.84
N LYS A 299 -15.85 15.34 2.35
CA LYS A 299 -16.20 16.71 1.93
C LYS A 299 -17.10 16.77 0.70
N ALA A 300 -17.10 15.73 -0.14
CA ALA A 300 -17.95 15.66 -1.31
C ALA A 300 -19.39 15.22 -1.00
N GLY A 301 -19.64 14.57 0.14
CA GLY A 301 -20.98 14.11 0.52
C GLY A 301 -21.58 13.17 -0.53
N ALA A 302 -22.83 13.44 -0.93
CA ALA A 302 -23.57 12.65 -1.93
C ALA A 302 -22.89 12.59 -3.32
N ASP A 303 -21.98 13.52 -3.63
CA ASP A 303 -21.23 13.53 -4.89
C ASP A 303 -19.98 12.62 -4.86
N SER A 304 -19.66 11.94 -3.75
CA SER A 304 -18.47 11.08 -3.64
C SER A 304 -18.50 9.91 -4.64
N ALA A 305 -19.68 9.33 -4.87
CA ALA A 305 -19.93 8.27 -5.85
C ALA A 305 -19.58 8.72 -7.28
N ALA A 306 -19.94 9.95 -7.63
CA ALA A 306 -19.65 10.53 -8.93
C ALA A 306 -18.15 10.86 -9.08
N LEU A 307 -17.49 11.29 -8.00
CA LEU A 307 -16.04 11.55 -7.99
C LEU A 307 -15.21 10.28 -8.19
N SER A 308 -15.71 9.13 -7.74
CA SER A 308 -15.08 7.84 -7.90
C SER A 308 -15.10 7.34 -9.34
N LYS A 309 -16.26 7.42 -10.03
CA LYS A 309 -16.37 7.14 -11.48
C LYS A 309 -15.52 8.09 -12.32
N GLU A 310 -15.22 9.27 -11.80
CA GLU A 310 -14.44 10.30 -12.49
C GLU A 310 -12.96 10.37 -12.09
N SER A 311 -12.53 9.45 -11.20
CA SER A 311 -11.17 9.35 -10.63
C SER A 311 -10.07 9.07 -11.65
N GLY A 312 -10.44 8.58 -12.83
CA GLY A 312 -9.50 8.20 -13.90
C GLY A 312 -8.89 6.80 -13.73
N VAL A 313 -9.37 6.00 -12.77
CA VAL A 313 -9.06 4.57 -12.67
C VAL A 313 -9.73 3.85 -13.84
N GLU A 314 -8.95 3.18 -14.68
CA GLU A 314 -9.48 2.33 -15.75
C GLU A 314 -9.80 0.92 -15.21
N LEU A 315 -10.91 0.31 -15.67
CA LEU A 315 -11.26 -1.06 -15.26
C LEU A 315 -10.21 -2.10 -15.71
N THR A 316 -9.41 -1.77 -16.74
CA THR A 316 -8.26 -2.54 -17.21
C THR A 316 -7.14 -2.66 -16.18
N GLU A 317 -7.12 -1.81 -15.15
CA GLU A 317 -6.15 -1.89 -14.04
C GLU A 317 -6.41 -3.11 -13.15
N PHE A 318 -7.60 -3.71 -13.24
CA PHE A 318 -7.97 -4.91 -12.50
C PHE A 318 -7.73 -6.16 -13.37
N SER A 319 -7.26 -7.22 -12.74
CA SER A 319 -6.92 -8.47 -13.43
C SER A 319 -8.21 -9.11 -13.98
N LEU A 320 -8.14 -9.79 -15.14
CA LEU A 320 -9.29 -10.48 -15.73
C LEU A 320 -9.95 -11.42 -14.69
N GLY A 321 -11.22 -11.15 -14.35
CA GLY A 321 -11.99 -11.90 -13.35
C GLY A 321 -12.01 -11.31 -11.94
N ALA A 322 -11.24 -10.25 -11.67
CA ALA A 322 -11.27 -9.50 -10.41
C ALA A 322 -11.86 -8.10 -10.65
N GLU A 323 -13.03 -8.02 -11.28
CA GLU A 323 -13.67 -6.71 -11.49
C GLU A 323 -14.18 -6.14 -10.16
N PRO A 324 -13.88 -4.87 -9.85
CA PRO A 324 -14.41 -4.23 -8.66
C PRO A 324 -15.93 -4.02 -8.80
N PRO A 325 -16.65 -3.83 -7.69
CA PRO A 325 -18.07 -3.51 -7.72
C PRO A 325 -18.34 -2.30 -8.61
N GLN A 326 -19.32 -2.40 -9.51
CA GLN A 326 -19.73 -1.32 -10.43
C GLN A 326 -21.03 -0.61 -9.99
N THR A 327 -21.50 -0.92 -8.79
CA THR A 327 -22.70 -0.34 -8.18
C THR A 327 -22.56 1.16 -7.92
N GLU A 328 -23.69 1.83 -7.74
CA GLU A 328 -23.72 3.25 -7.42
C GLU A 328 -23.07 3.50 -6.06
N GLY A 329 -22.00 4.30 -6.02
CA GLY A 329 -21.23 4.54 -4.79
C GLY A 329 -19.89 3.82 -4.70
N ALA A 330 -19.56 2.96 -5.67
CA ALA A 330 -18.30 2.22 -5.67
C ALA A 330 -17.07 3.13 -5.54
N GLU A 331 -16.10 2.76 -4.71
CA GLU A 331 -14.89 3.54 -4.40
C GLU A 331 -13.67 2.95 -5.15
N LEU A 332 -13.52 3.32 -6.43
CA LEU A 332 -12.54 2.74 -7.36
C LEU A 332 -11.07 2.99 -6.96
N ILE A 333 -10.75 4.11 -6.28
CA ILE A 333 -9.38 4.37 -5.81
C ILE A 333 -8.99 3.38 -4.69
N PRO A 334 -9.74 3.26 -3.58
CA PRO A 334 -9.48 2.21 -2.59
C PRO A 334 -9.48 0.80 -3.19
N ALA A 335 -10.42 0.49 -4.08
CA ALA A 335 -10.46 -0.81 -4.76
C ALA A 335 -9.15 -1.08 -5.52
N PHE A 336 -8.68 -0.12 -6.31
CA PHE A 336 -7.41 -0.21 -7.05
C PHE A 336 -6.21 -0.39 -6.11
N VAL A 337 -6.13 0.40 -5.04
CA VAL A 337 -5.01 0.36 -4.08
C VAL A 337 -4.90 -1.02 -3.45
N HIS A 338 -6.00 -1.52 -2.87
CA HIS A 338 -5.99 -2.80 -2.18
C HIS A 338 -5.89 -3.98 -3.13
N HIS A 339 -6.46 -3.89 -4.34
CA HIS A 339 -6.27 -4.88 -5.39
C HIS A 339 -4.80 -5.07 -5.75
N LYS A 340 -4.10 -3.98 -6.11
CA LYS A 340 -2.71 -4.05 -6.55
C LYS A 340 -1.74 -4.45 -5.46
N ILE A 341 -1.96 -4.01 -4.22
CA ILE A 341 -1.15 -4.46 -3.08
C ILE A 341 -1.36 -5.96 -2.85
N SER A 342 -2.61 -6.43 -2.85
CA SER A 342 -2.93 -7.85 -2.67
C SER A 342 -2.37 -8.72 -3.80
N GLU A 343 -2.47 -8.28 -5.04
CA GLU A 343 -1.83 -8.91 -6.20
C GLU A 343 -0.30 -8.98 -6.04
N GLY A 344 0.31 -7.91 -5.52
CA GLY A 344 1.74 -7.87 -5.22
C GLY A 344 2.18 -8.84 -4.12
N ILE A 345 1.36 -9.00 -3.07
CA ILE A 345 1.56 -9.97 -1.98
C ILE A 345 1.43 -11.39 -2.52
N CYS A 346 0.34 -11.69 -3.23
CA CYS A 346 0.07 -13.01 -3.81
C CYS A 346 1.20 -13.47 -4.76
N ASN A 347 1.74 -12.56 -5.56
CA ASN A 347 2.87 -12.83 -6.45
C ASN A 347 4.25 -12.79 -5.76
N GLY A 348 4.31 -12.61 -4.44
CA GLY A 348 5.56 -12.58 -3.66
C GLY A 348 6.46 -11.36 -3.90
N ARG A 349 5.97 -10.33 -4.58
CA ARG A 349 6.71 -9.08 -4.85
C ARG A 349 6.71 -8.15 -3.64
N ILE A 350 5.66 -8.22 -2.82
CA ILE A 350 5.52 -7.49 -1.57
C ILE A 350 5.54 -8.51 -0.43
N LYS A 351 6.37 -8.26 0.59
CA LYS A 351 6.45 -9.11 1.80
C LYS A 351 6.12 -8.26 3.01
N PRO A 352 4.83 -8.06 3.33
CA PRO A 352 4.44 -7.13 4.37
C PRO A 352 4.73 -7.71 5.76
N THR A 353 4.98 -6.83 6.72
CA THR A 353 5.03 -7.16 8.15
C THR A 353 3.62 -7.19 8.75
N ALA A 354 3.44 -7.80 9.92
CA ALA A 354 2.15 -7.80 10.62
C ALA A 354 1.60 -6.38 10.88
N ASN A 355 2.48 -5.41 11.18
CA ASN A 355 2.09 -4.01 11.36
C ASN A 355 1.59 -3.36 10.07
N GLU A 356 2.23 -3.65 8.94
CA GLU A 356 1.80 -3.16 7.62
C GLU A 356 0.43 -3.76 7.23
N VAL A 357 0.21 -5.05 7.51
CA VAL A 357 -1.11 -5.69 7.29
C VAL A 357 -2.19 -5.11 8.21
N SER A 358 -1.88 -4.85 9.49
CA SER A 358 -2.81 -4.18 10.40
C SER A 358 -3.19 -2.76 9.91
N SER A 359 -2.23 -2.02 9.34
CA SER A 359 -2.50 -0.73 8.70
C SER A 359 -3.39 -0.85 7.46
N LEU A 360 -3.19 -1.88 6.64
CA LEU A 360 -4.06 -2.18 5.49
C LEU A 360 -5.48 -2.51 5.93
N ILE A 361 -5.66 -3.37 6.94
CA ILE A 361 -6.97 -3.72 7.52
C ILE A 361 -7.67 -2.46 8.02
N THR A 362 -6.96 -1.60 8.76
CA THR A 362 -7.49 -0.32 9.24
C THR A 362 -7.90 0.59 8.07
N SER A 363 -7.11 0.64 6.99
CA SER A 363 -7.46 1.41 5.79
C SER A 363 -8.74 0.85 5.13
N ILE A 364 -8.86 -0.47 4.99
CA ILE A 364 -10.03 -1.15 4.41
C ILE A 364 -11.29 -0.94 5.26
N ASN A 365 -11.19 -1.07 6.58
CA ASN A 365 -12.33 -0.89 7.50
C ASN A 365 -12.98 0.49 7.39
N SER A 366 -12.19 1.50 7.04
CA SER A 366 -12.66 2.87 6.84
C SER A 366 -13.19 3.19 5.43
N ILE A 367 -13.25 2.21 4.52
CA ILE A 367 -13.99 2.32 3.26
C ILE A 367 -15.49 2.42 3.59
N THR A 368 -16.19 3.36 2.98
CA THR A 368 -17.60 3.64 3.28
C THR A 368 -18.55 2.76 2.49
N HIS A 369 -18.23 2.48 1.22
CA HIS A 369 -19.03 1.62 0.36
C HIS A 369 -18.83 0.15 0.72
N GLN A 370 -19.90 -0.53 1.17
CA GLN A 370 -19.84 -1.89 1.70
C GLN A 370 -19.28 -2.89 0.69
N GLU A 371 -19.78 -2.94 -0.54
CA GLU A 371 -19.29 -3.91 -1.53
C GLU A 371 -17.81 -3.65 -1.90
N THR A 372 -17.36 -2.38 -1.88
CA THR A 372 -15.95 -2.06 -2.13
C THR A 372 -15.07 -2.55 -0.98
N LYS A 373 -15.55 -2.40 0.26
CA LYS A 373 -14.89 -2.89 1.46
C LYS A 373 -14.77 -4.41 1.41
N GLU A 374 -15.86 -5.11 1.11
CA GLU A 374 -15.89 -6.57 0.99
C GLU A 374 -14.93 -7.06 -0.10
N TYR A 375 -14.93 -6.40 -1.27
CA TYR A 375 -13.99 -6.68 -2.34
C TYR A 375 -12.53 -6.53 -1.87
N ALA A 376 -12.17 -5.38 -1.29
CA ALA A 376 -10.81 -5.10 -0.85
C ALA A 376 -10.34 -6.06 0.27
N ALA A 377 -11.24 -6.37 1.21
CA ALA A 377 -10.97 -7.32 2.30
C ALA A 377 -10.75 -8.74 1.76
N ARG A 378 -11.59 -9.20 0.82
CA ARG A 378 -11.45 -10.51 0.20
C ARG A 378 -10.12 -10.65 -0.54
N GLN A 379 -9.76 -9.66 -1.37
CA GLN A 379 -8.47 -9.65 -2.07
C GLN A 379 -7.28 -9.78 -1.10
N LEU A 380 -7.33 -9.06 0.03
CA LEU A 380 -6.26 -9.11 1.01
C LEU A 380 -6.17 -10.48 1.70
N ILE A 381 -7.31 -11.08 2.09
CA ILE A 381 -7.33 -12.42 2.69
C ILE A 381 -6.84 -13.47 1.69
N ASP A 382 -7.29 -13.40 0.44
CA ASP A 382 -6.84 -14.30 -0.63
C ASP A 382 -5.31 -14.21 -0.82
N ALA A 383 -4.74 -13.02 -0.73
CA ALA A 383 -3.30 -12.81 -0.85
C ALA A 383 -2.52 -13.29 0.39
N ILE A 384 -2.99 -13.01 1.61
CA ILE A 384 -2.34 -13.46 2.84
C ILE A 384 -2.34 -14.98 2.91
N THR A 385 -3.47 -15.62 2.59
CA THR A 385 -3.59 -17.09 2.63
C THR A 385 -2.83 -17.79 1.51
N ALA A 386 -2.32 -17.06 0.50
CA ALA A 386 -1.45 -17.61 -0.54
C ALA A 386 0.00 -17.76 -0.04
N ASP A 387 0.46 -16.89 0.86
CA ASP A 387 1.78 -16.99 1.50
C ASP A 387 1.62 -17.56 2.92
N LEU A 388 1.85 -18.86 3.05
CA LEU A 388 1.64 -19.61 4.29
C LEU A 388 2.55 -19.17 5.43
N LYS A 389 3.73 -18.63 5.12
CA LYS A 389 4.65 -18.10 6.12
C LYS A 389 4.09 -16.79 6.67
N LEU A 390 3.66 -15.90 5.77
CA LEU A 390 2.98 -14.66 6.13
C LEU A 390 1.70 -14.93 6.92
N PHE A 391 0.92 -15.92 6.51
CA PHE A 391 -0.31 -16.31 7.19
C PHE A 391 -0.05 -16.75 8.63
N GLY A 392 0.94 -17.62 8.86
CA GLY A 392 1.31 -18.06 10.21
C GLY A 392 1.84 -16.92 11.10
N ASP A 393 2.62 -16.00 10.55
CA ASP A 393 3.17 -14.84 11.28
C ASP A 393 2.06 -13.84 11.69
N ILE A 394 0.96 -13.79 10.93
CA ILE A 394 -0.11 -12.80 11.09
C ILE A 394 -1.32 -13.35 11.85
N SER A 395 -1.72 -14.60 11.61
CA SER A 395 -2.96 -15.17 12.14
C SER A 395 -3.02 -15.22 13.66
N GLY A 396 -1.86 -15.28 14.34
CA GLY A 396 -1.76 -15.19 15.81
C GLY A 396 -1.65 -13.78 16.37
N THR A 397 -1.42 -12.77 15.52
CA THR A 397 -1.10 -11.39 15.95
C THR A 397 -2.26 -10.42 15.73
N ILE A 398 -3.07 -10.63 14.67
CA ILE A 398 -4.17 -9.74 14.32
C ILE A 398 -5.50 -10.31 14.84
N PRO A 399 -6.17 -9.66 15.82
CA PRO A 399 -7.34 -10.23 16.52
C PRO A 399 -8.47 -10.73 15.62
N CYS A 400 -8.81 -9.99 14.55
CA CYS A 400 -9.89 -10.36 13.63
C CYS A 400 -9.59 -11.59 12.76
N LEU A 401 -8.34 -12.08 12.77
CA LEU A 401 -7.88 -13.25 12.02
C LEU A 401 -7.57 -14.46 12.92
N ILE A 402 -7.62 -14.34 14.25
CA ILE A 402 -7.26 -15.43 15.21
C ILE A 402 -8.37 -16.48 15.29
N PRO A 403 -8.19 -17.75 14.90
CA PRO A 403 -9.22 -18.80 15.02
C PRO A 403 -10.07 -18.76 16.30
N GLY A 404 -11.39 -18.88 16.18
CA GLY A 404 -12.31 -19.03 17.32
C GLY A 404 -12.61 -17.79 18.17
N ALA A 405 -11.91 -16.65 17.97
CA ALA A 405 -12.21 -15.45 18.76
C ALA A 405 -13.53 -14.80 18.32
N SER A 406 -14.41 -14.48 19.28
CA SER A 406 -15.69 -13.83 19.01
C SER A 406 -15.49 -12.44 18.40
N PRO A 407 -16.22 -12.08 17.32
CA PRO A 407 -16.11 -10.77 16.71
C PRO A 407 -16.61 -9.69 17.66
N VAL A 408 -15.89 -8.56 17.76
CA VAL A 408 -16.26 -7.45 18.65
C VAL A 408 -17.15 -6.44 17.93
N ASP A 409 -16.98 -6.28 16.60
CA ASP A 409 -17.76 -5.36 15.78
C ASP A 409 -18.12 -5.93 14.39
N ASP A 410 -18.87 -5.15 13.60
CA ASP A 410 -19.30 -5.54 12.25
C ASP A 410 -18.13 -5.72 11.26
N ASN A 411 -17.02 -4.98 11.44
CA ASN A 411 -15.84 -5.16 10.60
C ASN A 411 -15.15 -6.47 10.95
N ASP A 412 -14.99 -6.79 12.23
CA ASP A 412 -14.47 -8.08 12.69
C ASP A 412 -15.32 -9.23 12.15
N LYS A 413 -16.64 -9.10 12.18
CA LYS A 413 -17.57 -10.08 11.60
C LYS A 413 -17.35 -10.25 10.09
N LEU A 414 -17.10 -9.16 9.36
CA LEU A 414 -16.76 -9.22 7.94
C LEU A 414 -15.45 -9.99 7.71
N TRP A 415 -14.37 -9.64 8.40
CA TRP A 415 -13.07 -10.31 8.27
C TRP A 415 -13.19 -11.80 8.60
N ARG A 416 -13.95 -12.15 9.65
CA ARG A 416 -14.21 -13.53 10.04
C ARG A 416 -14.91 -14.34 8.96
N ASN A 417 -16.02 -13.81 8.44
CA ASN A 417 -16.81 -14.50 7.42
C ASN A 417 -16.00 -14.70 6.15
N LEU A 418 -15.22 -13.69 5.75
CA LEU A 418 -14.34 -13.79 4.59
C LEU A 418 -13.19 -14.78 4.83
N MET A 419 -12.55 -14.74 6.00
CA MET A 419 -11.48 -15.67 6.36
C MET A 419 -11.97 -17.11 6.34
N LEU A 420 -13.17 -17.34 6.89
CA LEU A 420 -13.84 -18.64 6.87
C LEU A 420 -14.11 -19.09 5.44
N SER A 421 -14.76 -18.25 4.63
CA SER A 421 -15.11 -18.58 3.24
C SER A 421 -13.88 -18.86 2.37
N VAL A 422 -12.84 -18.01 2.45
CA VAL A 422 -11.60 -18.18 1.69
C VAL A 422 -10.82 -19.42 2.15
N SER A 423 -10.75 -19.66 3.46
CA SER A 423 -10.08 -20.86 3.99
C SER A 423 -10.75 -22.14 3.50
N GLN A 424 -12.08 -22.20 3.57
CA GLN A 424 -12.85 -23.34 3.05
C GLN A 424 -12.58 -23.56 1.56
N GLN A 425 -12.67 -22.49 0.76
CA GLN A 425 -12.40 -22.54 -0.67
C GLN A 425 -10.98 -23.07 -0.95
N LYS A 426 -9.95 -22.51 -0.32
CA LYS A 426 -8.55 -22.91 -0.55
C LYS A 426 -8.23 -24.33 -0.12
N VAL A 427 -8.87 -24.83 0.94
CA VAL A 427 -8.71 -26.23 1.38
C VAL A 427 -9.28 -27.20 0.35
N ILE A 428 -10.36 -26.84 -0.35
CA ILE A 428 -10.99 -27.69 -1.39
C ILE A 428 -10.28 -27.55 -2.74
N GLU A 429 -9.75 -26.36 -3.06
CA GLU A 429 -9.03 -26.13 -4.32
C GLU A 429 -7.90 -27.16 -4.47
N LYS A 430 -7.89 -27.86 -5.63
CA LYS A 430 -6.90 -28.91 -5.98
C LYS A 430 -5.52 -28.30 -6.28
N THR A 431 -5.03 -27.48 -5.38
CA THR A 431 -3.64 -27.02 -5.35
C THR A 431 -2.85 -27.96 -4.45
N ASP A 432 -1.61 -28.28 -4.83
CA ASP A 432 -0.69 -29.11 -4.03
C ASP A 432 -0.22 -28.32 -2.79
N LEU A 433 -1.15 -28.01 -1.89
CA LEU A 433 -0.89 -27.34 -0.62
C LEU A 433 -0.20 -28.33 0.34
N PRO A 434 0.91 -27.92 0.99
CA PRO A 434 1.54 -28.69 2.05
C PRO A 434 0.56 -29.07 3.17
N VAL A 435 0.84 -30.16 3.88
CA VAL A 435 -0.03 -30.65 4.96
C VAL A 435 -0.19 -29.61 6.07
N GLU A 436 0.89 -28.93 6.45
CA GLU A 436 0.91 -27.87 7.45
C GLU A 436 0.02 -26.68 7.06
N ALA A 437 0.01 -26.36 5.76
CA ALA A 437 -0.83 -25.31 5.18
C ALA A 437 -2.30 -25.60 5.39
N LYS A 438 -2.71 -26.83 5.03
CA LYS A 438 -4.08 -27.31 5.17
C LYS A 438 -4.50 -27.33 6.64
N LYS A 439 -3.63 -27.76 7.56
CA LYS A 439 -3.90 -27.70 9.01
C LYS A 439 -4.18 -26.27 9.48
N ALA A 440 -3.35 -25.30 9.09
CA ALA A 440 -3.53 -23.91 9.49
C ALA A 440 -4.83 -23.28 8.92
N LEU A 441 -5.19 -23.62 7.68
CA LEU A 441 -6.44 -23.15 7.08
C LEU A 441 -7.67 -23.79 7.76
N LEU A 442 -7.62 -25.08 8.09
CA LEU A 442 -8.73 -25.79 8.74
C LEU A 442 -9.11 -25.19 10.10
N GLN A 443 -8.15 -24.64 10.84
CA GLN A 443 -8.41 -23.92 12.10
C GLN A 443 -9.32 -22.69 11.90
N ASN A 444 -9.41 -22.15 10.68
CA ASN A 444 -10.23 -20.98 10.36
C ASN A 444 -11.56 -21.33 9.70
N THR A 445 -11.93 -22.62 9.65
CA THR A 445 -13.19 -23.10 9.04
C THR A 445 -14.26 -23.44 10.08
N SER A 446 -15.53 -23.54 9.66
CA SER A 446 -16.61 -23.98 10.54
C SER A 446 -16.51 -25.46 10.92
N LYS A 447 -17.13 -25.85 12.05
CA LYS A 447 -17.20 -27.24 12.52
C LYS A 447 -17.85 -28.15 11.47
N GLU A 448 -18.95 -27.70 10.87
CA GLU A 448 -19.67 -28.40 9.81
C GLU A 448 -18.78 -28.65 8.60
N PHE A 449 -17.92 -27.68 8.26
CA PHE A 449 -16.97 -27.84 7.17
C PHE A 449 -15.84 -28.80 7.50
N GLN A 450 -15.29 -28.76 8.71
CA GLN A 450 -14.25 -29.71 9.13
C GLN A 450 -14.76 -31.16 9.09
N VAL A 451 -16.00 -31.37 9.54
CA VAL A 451 -16.69 -32.66 9.49
C VAL A 451 -16.96 -33.06 8.03
N ALA A 452 -17.46 -32.14 7.19
CA ALA A 452 -17.63 -32.42 5.76
C ALA A 452 -16.29 -32.70 5.06
N TYR A 453 -15.21 -32.02 5.41
CA TYR A 453 -13.89 -32.23 4.83
C TYR A 453 -13.28 -33.57 5.29
N LEU A 454 -13.54 -34.00 6.52
CA LEU A 454 -13.25 -35.36 6.94
C LEU A 454 -14.01 -36.40 6.09
N PHE A 455 -15.30 -36.15 5.82
CA PHE A 455 -16.08 -37.01 4.91
C PHE A 455 -15.44 -37.07 3.52
N LEU A 456 -15.04 -35.91 2.98
CA LEU A 456 -14.33 -35.85 1.70
C LEU A 456 -13.07 -36.72 1.73
N ILE A 457 -12.20 -36.57 2.72
CA ILE A 457 -10.96 -37.36 2.83
C ILE A 457 -11.26 -38.88 2.91
N LEU A 458 -12.25 -39.28 3.71
CA LEU A 458 -12.58 -40.69 3.95
C LEU A 458 -13.22 -41.38 2.74
N PHE A 459 -14.10 -40.68 2.01
CA PHE A 459 -14.95 -41.29 0.99
C PHE A 459 -14.57 -40.93 -0.45
N GLN A 460 -13.63 -40.01 -0.68
CA GLN A 460 -13.22 -39.57 -2.02
C GLN A 460 -12.53 -40.66 -2.85
N ILE A 461 -11.75 -41.54 -2.20
CA ILE A 461 -10.97 -42.59 -2.86
C ILE A 461 -11.48 -43.96 -2.40
N PRO A 462 -11.85 -44.88 -3.30
CA PRO A 462 -12.36 -46.21 -2.95
C PRO A 462 -11.40 -47.03 -2.08
N THR A 463 -10.10 -46.86 -2.30
CA THR A 463 -9.02 -47.40 -1.46
C THR A 463 -8.34 -46.27 -0.72
N PHE A 464 -8.90 -45.92 0.43
CA PHE A 464 -8.40 -44.85 1.29
C PHE A 464 -6.97 -45.14 1.79
N SER A 465 -5.98 -44.39 1.29
CA SER A 465 -4.58 -44.45 1.78
C SER A 465 -4.43 -43.58 3.02
N ILE A 466 -4.66 -44.19 4.19
CA ILE A 466 -4.50 -43.51 5.50
C ILE A 466 -3.07 -42.97 5.68
N SER A 467 -2.06 -43.67 5.15
CA SER A 467 -0.66 -43.25 5.26
C SER A 467 -0.37 -41.93 4.55
N GLU A 468 -1.07 -41.62 3.45
CA GLU A 468 -0.89 -40.36 2.71
C GLU A 468 -1.56 -39.17 3.42
N ASN A 469 -2.56 -39.44 4.27
CA ASN A 469 -3.37 -38.40 4.93
C ASN A 469 -3.26 -38.43 6.46
N GLU A 470 -2.34 -39.22 7.02
CA GLU A 470 -2.28 -39.53 8.46
C GLU A 470 -2.22 -38.28 9.33
N GLU A 471 -1.38 -37.32 8.93
CA GLU A 471 -1.22 -36.07 9.65
C GLU A 471 -2.45 -35.14 9.59
N LEU A 472 -3.13 -35.09 8.45
CA LEU A 472 -4.36 -34.29 8.30
C LEU A 472 -5.51 -34.91 9.09
N LEU A 473 -5.61 -36.23 9.06
CA LEU A 473 -6.57 -36.98 9.85
C LEU A 473 -6.33 -36.79 11.35
N LYS A 474 -5.08 -36.91 11.82
CA LYS A 474 -4.71 -36.58 13.21
C LYS A 474 -5.16 -35.18 13.61
N CYS A 475 -4.95 -34.19 12.74
CA CYS A 475 -5.38 -32.83 12.98
C CYS A 475 -6.91 -32.70 13.06
N LEU A 476 -7.66 -33.19 12.07
CA LEU A 476 -9.12 -33.15 12.05
C LEU A 476 -9.72 -33.87 13.26
N TYR A 477 -9.15 -35.02 13.64
CA TYR A 477 -9.59 -35.79 14.80
C TYR A 477 -9.31 -35.09 16.13
N SER A 478 -8.20 -34.34 16.23
CA SER A 478 -7.94 -33.51 17.42
C SER A 478 -8.93 -32.35 17.51
N VAL A 479 -9.11 -31.61 16.42
CA VAL A 479 -9.96 -30.41 16.39
C VAL A 479 -11.43 -30.75 16.63
N ILE A 480 -11.95 -31.78 15.96
CA ILE A 480 -13.34 -32.23 16.16
C ILE A 480 -13.54 -32.78 17.59
N SER A 481 -12.50 -33.38 18.21
CA SER A 481 -12.59 -33.96 19.55
C SER A 481 -12.46 -32.94 20.68
N GLU A 482 -11.57 -31.94 20.60
CA GLU A 482 -11.41 -30.90 21.63
C GLU A 482 -12.68 -30.07 21.81
N ASP A 483 -13.38 -29.79 20.71
CA ASP A 483 -14.64 -29.05 20.70
C ASP A 483 -15.84 -29.86 21.22
N SER A 484 -15.75 -31.20 21.23
CA SER A 484 -16.76 -32.09 21.83
C SER A 484 -16.61 -32.22 23.36
N SER A 485 -15.48 -31.78 23.91
CA SER A 485 -15.17 -31.78 25.35
C SER A 485 -15.44 -30.42 26.03
N GLY A 486 -16.37 -29.62 25.50
CA GLY A 486 -16.76 -28.33 26.06
C GLY A 486 -16.82 -28.37 27.58
N SER A 487 -15.92 -27.63 28.22
CA SER A 487 -15.67 -27.65 29.66
C SER A 487 -16.95 -27.41 30.46
N THR A 488 -17.45 -28.46 31.11
CA THR A 488 -18.30 -28.37 32.30
C THR A 488 -17.46 -28.09 33.54
N ASP A 489 -16.52 -27.15 33.47
CA ASP A 489 -15.78 -26.72 34.67
C ASP A 489 -16.43 -25.45 35.26
N GLU A 490 -17.14 -25.71 36.36
CA GLU A 490 -17.28 -24.89 37.58
C GLU A 490 -18.22 -23.68 37.62
N CYS A 491 -19.00 -23.33 36.58
CA CYS A 491 -19.84 -22.11 36.66
C CYS A 491 -21.38 -22.30 36.69
N PHE A 492 -21.91 -23.54 36.67
CA PHE A 492 -23.35 -23.76 36.44
C PHE A 492 -24.05 -24.74 37.41
N GLU A 493 -23.56 -24.89 38.64
CA GLU A 493 -24.39 -25.48 39.70
C GLU A 493 -25.48 -24.48 40.13
N GLY A 494 -26.71 -24.65 39.61
CA GLY A 494 -27.90 -23.99 40.15
C GLY A 494 -28.87 -23.32 39.17
N LEU A 495 -28.71 -23.48 37.85
CA LEU A 495 -29.72 -23.00 36.89
C LEU A 495 -30.79 -24.06 36.61
N ASP A 496 -32.00 -23.59 36.30
CA ASP A 496 -33.16 -24.47 36.09
C ASP A 496 -33.02 -25.27 34.76
N PRO A 497 -33.73 -26.40 34.64
CA PRO A 497 -33.66 -27.25 33.46
C PRO A 497 -34.09 -26.55 32.16
N GLU A 498 -34.96 -25.54 32.23
CA GLU A 498 -35.39 -24.76 31.06
C GLU A 498 -34.29 -23.79 30.58
N THR A 499 -33.41 -23.31 31.49
CA THR A 499 -32.25 -22.48 31.12
C THR A 499 -31.07 -23.33 30.62
N GLN A 500 -30.94 -24.59 31.04
CA GLN A 500 -29.99 -25.53 30.43
C GLN A 500 -30.38 -25.89 28.99
N GLU A 501 -31.67 -25.86 28.65
CA GLU A 501 -32.16 -26.08 27.28
C GLU A 501 -31.86 -24.88 26.34
N ILE A 502 -31.77 -23.67 26.89
CA ILE A 502 -31.41 -22.44 26.15
C ILE A 502 -29.89 -22.38 25.86
N PHE A 503 -29.08 -23.05 26.68
CA PHE A 503 -27.62 -23.20 26.49
C PHE A 503 -27.24 -24.60 25.99
N GLY A 504 -28.11 -25.19 25.14
CA GLY A 504 -27.87 -26.45 24.44
C GLY A 504 -26.47 -26.51 23.83
N THR A 505 -25.62 -27.30 24.47
CA THR A 505 -24.32 -27.82 24.04
C THR A 505 -24.18 -27.84 22.52
N GLN A 506 -23.16 -27.16 21.98
CA GLN A 506 -22.88 -27.00 20.54
C GLN A 506 -22.82 -28.36 19.81
N LYS A 507 -23.98 -28.82 19.34
CA LYS A 507 -24.16 -30.06 18.60
C LYS A 507 -23.89 -29.78 17.12
N ILE A 508 -23.03 -30.58 16.48
CA ILE A 508 -22.74 -30.49 15.04
C ILE A 508 -24.07 -30.48 14.26
N ASN A 509 -24.27 -29.47 13.41
CA ASN A 509 -25.46 -29.42 12.57
C ASN A 509 -25.30 -30.36 11.37
N PHE A 510 -25.88 -31.55 11.47
CA PHE A 510 -25.79 -32.58 10.42
C PHE A 510 -26.45 -32.19 9.11
N GLU A 511 -27.53 -31.40 9.14
CA GLU A 511 -28.18 -30.92 7.91
C GLU A 511 -27.27 -29.93 7.16
N GLN A 512 -26.68 -28.95 7.88
CA GLN A 512 -25.70 -28.04 7.28
C GLN A 512 -24.45 -28.78 6.80
N THR A 513 -23.98 -29.77 7.55
CA THR A 513 -22.84 -30.62 7.13
C THR A 513 -23.17 -31.37 5.84
N LYS A 514 -24.39 -31.92 5.72
CA LYS A 514 -24.88 -32.58 4.52
C LYS A 514 -24.95 -31.64 3.32
N GLU A 515 -25.40 -30.40 3.51
CA GLU A 515 -25.37 -29.36 2.47
C GLU A 515 -23.94 -29.08 1.99
N VAL A 516 -22.99 -28.94 2.93
CA VAL A 516 -21.56 -28.72 2.60
C VAL A 516 -20.98 -29.92 1.83
N VAL A 517 -21.21 -31.15 2.27
CA VAL A 517 -20.76 -32.37 1.56
C VAL A 517 -21.32 -32.41 0.13
N SER A 518 -22.59 -32.04 -0.03
CA SER A 518 -23.26 -32.00 -1.33
C SER A 518 -22.66 -30.92 -2.25
N SER A 519 -22.10 -29.84 -1.70
CA SER A 519 -21.48 -28.75 -2.46
C SER A 519 -20.10 -29.07 -3.05
N PHE A 520 -19.41 -30.12 -2.56
CA PHE A 520 -18.11 -30.50 -3.09
C PHE A 520 -18.19 -30.87 -4.58
N SER A 521 -17.16 -30.51 -5.34
CA SER A 521 -17.05 -30.91 -6.74
C SER A 521 -16.94 -32.43 -6.89
N THR A 522 -17.48 -32.99 -7.98
CA THR A 522 -17.25 -34.39 -8.35
C THR A 522 -15.75 -34.69 -8.45
N THR A 523 -15.28 -35.64 -7.64
CA THR A 523 -13.89 -36.09 -7.63
C THR A 523 -13.71 -37.44 -8.29
N SER A 524 -14.73 -38.31 -8.24
CA SER A 524 -14.80 -39.61 -8.93
C SER A 524 -16.26 -40.06 -9.07
N ASP A 525 -16.54 -40.96 -10.02
CA ASP A 525 -17.86 -41.58 -10.21
C ASP A 525 -18.33 -42.32 -8.94
N THR A 526 -17.38 -42.87 -8.18
CA THR A 526 -17.67 -43.54 -6.91
C THR A 526 -18.07 -42.52 -5.85
N PHE A 527 -17.34 -41.42 -5.71
CA PHE A 527 -17.67 -40.37 -4.73
C PHE A 527 -19.03 -39.73 -5.01
N ASP A 528 -19.41 -39.56 -6.28
CA ASP A 528 -20.74 -39.07 -6.64
C ASP A 528 -21.85 -40.04 -6.25
N LYS A 529 -21.62 -41.35 -6.33
CA LYS A 529 -22.54 -42.35 -5.81
C LYS A 529 -22.61 -42.34 -4.29
N VAL A 530 -21.50 -42.11 -3.59
CA VAL A 530 -21.50 -41.93 -2.12
C VAL A 530 -22.29 -40.68 -1.71
N ARG A 531 -22.20 -39.61 -2.50
CA ARG A 531 -22.97 -38.37 -2.30
C ARG A 531 -24.42 -38.45 -2.82
N SER A 532 -24.85 -39.58 -3.37
CA SER A 532 -26.26 -39.79 -3.72
C SER A 532 -27.13 -39.64 -2.48
N GLU A 533 -28.34 -39.12 -2.65
CA GLU A 533 -29.28 -38.87 -1.54
C GLU A 533 -29.50 -40.13 -0.69
N GLU A 534 -29.58 -41.31 -1.31
CA GLU A 534 -29.77 -42.59 -0.63
C GLU A 534 -28.57 -42.97 0.26
N SER A 535 -27.35 -42.93 -0.28
CA SER A 535 -26.14 -43.30 0.47
C SER A 535 -25.82 -42.28 1.56
N LEU A 536 -26.01 -41.01 1.25
CA LEU A 536 -25.68 -39.91 2.14
C LEU A 536 -26.69 -39.78 3.29
N VAL A 537 -28.00 -39.96 3.05
CA VAL A 537 -29.00 -40.05 4.14
C VAL A 537 -28.64 -41.18 5.09
N TRP A 538 -28.32 -42.36 4.57
CA TRP A 538 -27.93 -43.49 5.42
C TRP A 538 -26.65 -43.19 6.22
N LEU A 539 -25.60 -42.62 5.62
CA LEU A 539 -24.33 -42.27 6.30
C LEU A 539 -24.49 -41.22 7.41
N PHE A 540 -25.51 -40.37 7.36
CA PHE A 540 -25.83 -39.42 8.42
C PHE A 540 -26.81 -40.00 9.45
N GLU A 541 -27.78 -40.84 9.05
CA GLU A 541 -28.68 -41.55 9.98
C GLU A 541 -27.91 -42.41 10.98
N VAL A 542 -26.83 -43.01 10.52
CA VAL A 542 -26.07 -43.99 11.29
C VAL A 542 -25.12 -43.33 12.30
N LEU A 543 -24.85 -42.03 12.16
CA LEU A 543 -24.16 -41.25 13.19
C LEU A 543 -24.94 -41.23 14.51
N THR A 544 -26.27 -41.35 14.48
CA THR A 544 -27.12 -41.34 15.68
C THR A 544 -27.50 -42.73 16.19
N ARG A 545 -27.18 -43.80 15.45
CA ARG A 545 -27.50 -45.19 15.83
C ARG A 545 -26.33 -45.85 16.59
N PRO A 546 -26.57 -46.77 17.54
CA PRO A 546 -25.51 -47.62 18.04
C PRO A 546 -25.00 -48.52 16.90
N VAL A 547 -23.71 -48.87 16.94
CA VAL A 547 -23.18 -49.81 15.95
C VAL A 547 -23.66 -51.21 16.30
N THR A 548 -24.21 -51.93 15.31
CA THR A 548 -24.74 -53.29 15.47
C THR A 548 -24.40 -54.16 14.26
N TYR A 549 -24.55 -55.48 14.38
CA TYR A 549 -24.40 -56.39 13.23
C TYR A 549 -25.45 -56.15 12.15
N ASP A 550 -26.67 -55.76 12.55
CA ASP A 550 -27.74 -55.39 11.61
C ASP A 550 -27.31 -54.24 10.70
N TRP A 551 -26.42 -53.36 11.18
CA TRP A 551 -25.87 -52.27 10.39
C TRP A 551 -24.89 -52.75 9.30
N HIS A 552 -24.09 -53.79 9.59
CA HIS A 552 -23.24 -54.44 8.59
C HIS A 552 -24.07 -55.23 7.57
N GLU A 553 -25.12 -55.92 7.99
CA GLU A 553 -26.05 -56.56 7.04
C GLU A 553 -26.82 -55.55 6.19
N GLU A 554 -27.25 -54.43 6.77
CA GLU A 554 -27.88 -53.33 6.04
C GLU A 554 -26.92 -52.76 4.99
N PHE A 555 -25.67 -52.49 5.37
CA PHE A 555 -24.60 -52.03 4.48
C PHE A 555 -24.37 -52.98 3.28
N GLU A 556 -24.27 -54.28 3.55
CA GLU A 556 -24.10 -55.30 2.51
C GLU A 556 -25.36 -55.41 1.63
N SER A 557 -26.55 -55.38 2.22
CA SER A 557 -27.82 -55.50 1.50
C SER A 557 -28.09 -54.33 0.54
N ARG A 558 -27.61 -53.13 0.89
CA ARG A 558 -27.67 -51.91 0.07
C ARG A 558 -26.56 -51.85 -1.00
N GLY A 559 -25.62 -52.79 -1.00
CA GLY A 559 -24.54 -52.86 -1.99
C GLY A 559 -23.45 -51.79 -1.84
N PHE A 560 -23.36 -51.15 -0.68
CA PHE A 560 -22.40 -50.07 -0.42
C PHE A 560 -20.95 -50.53 -0.41
N GLY A 561 -20.67 -51.83 -0.21
CA GLY A 561 -19.33 -52.41 -0.32
C GLY A 561 -18.66 -52.24 -1.70
N SER A 562 -19.44 -51.89 -2.73
CA SER A 562 -18.90 -51.51 -4.04
C SER A 562 -18.40 -50.05 -4.12
N LEU A 563 -18.75 -49.22 -3.12
CA LEU A 563 -18.48 -47.79 -3.07
C LEU A 563 -17.40 -47.43 -2.04
N PHE A 564 -17.47 -48.02 -0.85
CA PHE A 564 -16.54 -47.78 0.26
C PHE A 564 -16.52 -48.98 1.22
N GLU A 565 -15.49 -49.05 2.05
CA GLU A 565 -15.34 -50.12 3.06
C GLU A 565 -16.15 -49.82 4.32
N PHE A 566 -16.63 -50.86 5.00
CA PHE A 566 -17.39 -50.72 6.25
C PHE A 566 -16.55 -50.09 7.36
N SER A 567 -15.26 -50.40 7.43
CA SER A 567 -14.30 -49.78 8.34
C SER A 567 -14.21 -48.25 8.20
N THR A 568 -14.38 -47.69 6.99
CA THR A 568 -14.44 -46.24 6.76
C THR A 568 -15.66 -45.60 7.43
N VAL A 569 -16.80 -46.29 7.42
CA VAL A 569 -18.04 -45.83 8.07
C VAL A 569 -17.90 -45.83 9.59
N ILE A 570 -17.25 -46.86 10.15
CA ILE A 570 -16.95 -46.92 11.59
C ILE A 570 -16.02 -45.77 11.99
N LEU A 571 -14.96 -45.52 11.20
CA LEU A 571 -14.03 -44.41 11.44
C LEU A 571 -14.72 -43.05 11.40
N TRP A 572 -15.60 -42.84 10.43
CA TRP A 572 -16.43 -41.65 10.32
C TRP A 572 -17.28 -41.44 11.58
N LYS A 573 -17.99 -42.48 12.00
CA LYS A 573 -18.89 -42.43 13.15
C LYS A 573 -18.16 -42.13 14.46
N GLU A 574 -17.09 -42.87 14.76
CA GLU A 574 -16.37 -42.75 16.03
C GLU A 574 -15.78 -41.36 16.26
N VAL A 575 -15.48 -40.65 15.19
CA VAL A 575 -14.90 -39.31 15.26
C VAL A 575 -16.00 -38.26 15.43
N VAL A 576 -17.08 -38.38 14.67
CA VAL A 576 -18.10 -37.34 14.56
C VAL A 576 -19.14 -37.41 15.68
N SER A 577 -19.55 -38.60 16.11
CA SER A 577 -20.69 -38.78 17.03
C SER A 577 -20.27 -39.23 18.43
N LYS A 578 -19.11 -38.75 18.89
CA LYS A 578 -18.24 -39.49 19.80
C LYS A 578 -18.85 -40.03 21.09
N ASP A 579 -19.87 -39.37 21.64
CA ASP A 579 -20.85 -39.94 22.57
C ASP A 579 -21.98 -38.89 22.80
N GLN A 580 -23.17 -39.07 22.21
CA GLN A 580 -24.40 -38.38 22.67
C GLN A 580 -25.03 -39.09 23.90
N TRP A 581 -24.28 -39.94 24.59
CA TRP A 581 -24.77 -40.84 25.65
C TRP A 581 -23.94 -40.76 26.94
N VAL A 582 -23.31 -39.62 27.24
CA VAL A 582 -22.59 -39.40 28.52
C VAL A 582 -23.49 -38.77 29.60
N ASP A 583 -24.75 -38.43 29.32
CA ASP A 583 -25.71 -37.92 30.33
C ASP A 583 -26.29 -39.01 31.26
N SER A 584 -25.53 -40.06 31.51
CA SER A 584 -25.87 -41.07 32.52
C SER A 584 -24.71 -41.23 33.48
N ASP A 585 -24.52 -40.21 34.32
CA ASP A 585 -23.84 -40.31 35.60
C ASP A 585 -24.56 -41.30 36.51
N PHE A 586 -24.50 -42.58 36.18
CA PHE A 586 -24.74 -43.73 37.05
C PHE A 586 -24.32 -44.98 36.27
N ALA A 587 -23.00 -45.22 36.20
CA ALA A 587 -22.43 -46.50 36.61
C ALA A 587 -20.94 -46.67 36.22
N GLU A 588 -20.08 -46.30 37.15
CA GLU A 588 -18.70 -46.82 37.26
C GLU A 588 -18.65 -48.34 37.57
N LYS A 589 -19.79 -49.04 37.55
CA LYS A 589 -19.94 -50.50 37.73
C LYS A 589 -20.75 -51.22 36.65
N SER A 590 -21.14 -50.54 35.58
CA SER A 590 -21.69 -51.17 34.37
C SER A 590 -21.10 -50.49 33.15
N LEU A 591 -19.79 -50.67 32.97
CA LEU A 591 -19.13 -50.65 31.66
C LEU A 591 -19.66 -51.84 30.84
N VAL A 592 -20.95 -51.81 30.51
CA VAL A 592 -21.54 -52.70 29.51
C VAL A 592 -21.17 -52.09 28.16
N GLY A 593 -20.00 -52.50 27.69
CA GLY A 593 -19.57 -52.21 26.33
C GLY A 593 -20.37 -53.05 25.37
N ASP A 594 -21.44 -52.51 24.80
CA ASP A 594 -22.19 -53.21 23.75
C ASP A 594 -22.22 -52.36 22.46
N PHE A 595 -21.20 -52.55 21.61
CA PHE A 595 -21.28 -52.33 20.15
C PHE A 595 -22.01 -53.52 19.47
N PHE A 596 -22.58 -54.41 20.29
CA PHE A 596 -23.12 -55.70 19.89
C PHE A 596 -24.32 -56.05 20.78
N ASN A 597 -25.36 -55.21 20.77
CA ASN A 597 -26.66 -55.66 21.27
C ASN A 597 -27.13 -56.88 20.48
N ASP A 598 -27.79 -57.84 21.14
CA ASP A 598 -28.32 -59.03 20.49
C ASP A 598 -29.30 -58.62 19.38
N SER A 599 -28.92 -58.86 18.13
CA SER A 599 -29.84 -58.80 17.00
C SER A 599 -30.96 -59.81 17.26
N GLN A 600 -32.19 -59.48 16.87
CA GLN A 600 -33.31 -60.44 16.91
C GLN A 600 -33.07 -61.65 15.96
N ILE A 601 -32.05 -61.58 15.11
CA ILE A 601 -31.68 -62.54 14.08
C ILE A 601 -30.28 -63.09 14.39
N LYS A 602 -30.15 -64.41 14.59
CA LYS A 602 -28.82 -65.03 14.79
C LYS A 602 -27.97 -64.86 13.54
N PRO A 603 -26.81 -64.18 13.61
CA PRO A 603 -25.97 -63.93 12.45
C PRO A 603 -25.27 -65.20 11.94
N ASN A 604 -24.97 -65.23 10.64
CA ASN A 604 -24.12 -66.27 10.05
C ASN A 604 -22.67 -66.11 10.56
N ARG A 605 -22.04 -67.20 11.03
CA ARG A 605 -20.67 -67.20 11.59
C ARG A 605 -19.62 -66.57 10.67
N GLN A 606 -19.76 -66.74 9.36
CA GLN A 606 -18.79 -66.20 8.39
C GLN A 606 -18.90 -64.68 8.27
N LYS A 607 -20.12 -64.16 8.06
CA LYS A 607 -20.39 -62.72 8.02
C LYS A 607 -20.05 -62.00 9.32
N MET A 608 -20.22 -62.68 10.45
CA MET A 608 -19.81 -62.17 11.77
C MET A 608 -18.28 -62.08 11.90
N GLY A 609 -17.54 -63.00 11.27
CA GLY A 609 -16.09 -62.91 11.16
C GLY A 609 -15.63 -61.73 10.30
N ASP A 610 -16.29 -61.51 9.15
CA ASP A 610 -15.99 -60.41 8.24
C ASP A 610 -16.22 -59.04 8.89
N ALA A 611 -17.37 -58.86 9.57
CA ALA A 611 -17.67 -57.65 10.33
C ALA A 611 -16.64 -57.39 11.45
N LYS A 612 -16.21 -58.42 12.18
CA LYS A 612 -15.16 -58.30 13.20
C LYS A 612 -13.81 -57.88 12.61
N MET A 613 -13.47 -58.34 11.39
CA MET A 613 -12.26 -57.89 10.70
C MET A 613 -12.32 -56.41 10.33
N GLU A 614 -13.44 -55.93 9.82
CA GLU A 614 -13.64 -54.50 9.49
C GLU A 614 -13.58 -53.61 10.74
N VAL A 615 -14.17 -54.03 11.87
CA VAL A 615 -14.05 -53.31 13.15
C VAL A 615 -12.59 -53.28 13.62
N ASN A 616 -11.87 -54.40 13.54
CA ASN A 616 -10.45 -54.46 13.88
C ASN A 616 -9.59 -53.55 12.98
N LYS A 617 -9.95 -53.43 11.70
CA LYS A 617 -9.29 -52.54 10.74
C LYS A 617 -9.50 -51.07 11.10
N ALA A 618 -10.73 -50.68 11.46
CA ALA A 618 -11.04 -49.35 11.97
C ALA A 618 -10.31 -49.04 13.28
N ALA A 619 -10.33 -49.96 14.25
CA ALA A 619 -9.63 -49.80 15.53
C ALA A 619 -8.11 -49.66 15.36
N SER A 620 -7.51 -50.49 14.51
CA SER A 620 -6.06 -50.40 14.21
C SER A 620 -5.70 -49.09 13.51
N THR A 621 -6.63 -48.55 12.70
CA THR A 621 -6.49 -47.23 12.08
C THR A 621 -6.53 -46.12 13.13
N LEU A 622 -7.51 -46.11 14.03
CA LEU A 622 -7.59 -45.16 15.15
C LEU A 622 -6.33 -45.19 16.03
N GLU A 623 -5.80 -46.38 16.31
CA GLU A 623 -4.57 -46.54 17.09
C GLU A 623 -3.36 -45.88 16.40
N ARG A 624 -3.18 -46.08 15.08
CA ARG A 624 -2.14 -45.39 14.30
C ARG A 624 -2.32 -43.86 14.32
N LEU A 625 -3.56 -43.40 14.39
CA LEU A 625 -3.91 -41.98 14.47
C LEU A 625 -3.77 -41.40 15.89
N GLY A 626 -3.28 -42.19 16.86
CA GLY A 626 -3.07 -41.74 18.24
C GLY A 626 -4.32 -41.81 19.13
N ARG A 627 -5.43 -42.36 18.62
CA ARG A 627 -6.71 -42.51 19.32
C ARG A 627 -6.81 -43.88 20.01
N THR A 628 -5.84 -44.17 20.88
CA THR A 628 -5.63 -45.51 21.46
C THR A 628 -6.79 -45.98 22.35
N GLU A 629 -7.42 -45.08 23.11
CA GLU A 629 -8.54 -45.47 23.99
C GLU A 629 -9.81 -45.81 23.20
N ASP A 630 -10.09 -45.09 22.12
CA ASP A 630 -11.21 -45.43 21.22
C ASP A 630 -10.98 -46.74 20.50
N ALA A 631 -9.74 -46.98 20.04
CA ALA A 631 -9.35 -48.24 19.44
C ALA A 631 -9.53 -49.41 20.41
N LYS A 632 -9.16 -49.23 21.70
CA LYS A 632 -9.42 -50.23 22.75
C LYS A 632 -10.91 -50.42 22.99
N ARG A 633 -11.72 -49.36 23.00
CA ARG A 633 -13.18 -49.42 23.14
C ARG A 633 -13.82 -50.25 22.02
N LEU A 634 -13.44 -49.99 20.77
CA LEU A 634 -13.89 -50.75 19.59
C LEU A 634 -13.46 -52.23 19.62
N ARG A 635 -12.25 -52.55 20.08
CA ARG A 635 -11.80 -53.95 20.18
C ARG A 635 -12.50 -54.71 21.31
N ARG A 636 -12.66 -54.08 22.47
CA ARG A 636 -13.38 -54.67 23.61
C ARG A 636 -14.81 -55.06 23.25
N SER A 637 -15.46 -54.27 22.40
CA SER A 637 -16.85 -54.52 22.03
C SER A 637 -17.07 -55.73 21.11
N ILE A 638 -16.02 -56.23 20.46
CA ILE A 638 -16.07 -57.47 19.66
C ILE A 638 -15.50 -58.70 20.40
N ASP A 639 -14.75 -58.48 21.49
CA ASP A 639 -14.14 -59.50 22.34
C ASP A 639 -15.05 -59.98 23.49
N LEU A 640 -15.99 -59.15 23.95
CA LEU A 640 -16.92 -59.47 25.05
C LEU A 640 -18.05 -60.45 24.68
N LYS A 641 -17.95 -61.17 23.55
CA LYS A 641 -18.92 -62.20 23.10
C LYS A 641 -18.31 -63.57 22.89
#